data_AF-A0A847EY57-F1
#
_entry.id   AF-A0A847EY57-F1
#
_cell.length_a   1.000
_cell.length_b   1.000
_cell.length_c   1.000
_cell.angle_alpha   90.00
_cell.angle_beta   90.00
_cell.angle_gamma   90.00
#
_symmetry.space_group_name_H-M   'P 1'
#
loop_
_entity.id
_entity.type
_entity.pdbx_description
1 polymer ?
#
loop_
_entity_poly.entity_id
_entity_poly.type
_entity_poly.pdbx_seq_one_letter_code
_entity_poly.pdbx_strand_id
1 'polypeptide(L)'
;PIDVIAQTNPILIIDEPQSVEGTQTKENLKNFHPLFTLRYSATHKKDSLYNLVYRLDAMEAYNKKLVKRIAVKGISQTGTTGTESYVYLEGINLFKDKSPTAQLGFEVKQASGIKTVVRQVSVGFNLYEKSNGLESYKDRYVITEIDGRDNSLTFQNGLKIYAGDVKGAVNEEQLRRIQIRETILSHIERERQLFSKGIKVLSLFFIDEVAKYKQYDAAGNAFNGVYADVFEEEYTDVVGNLQLQFGEEAYVAYLKSRDASTTHAGYFSIDKKKKQFIDSKVERTTRESNDVEAYDLIMKDKERLLSFAEPVRFIFSHSALKEGWDNPNVFQICTLKQSTAETRKRQEVGRGLRLCVNQDGDRMDIGFLGEEVHRVNQLTVIASESYDQFAKGLQTELAEVVAERPVKVTIELFEGKVVKTLSDEDVVIDNELATNIHFDLIVHGYLDKKGELTDKYYQEKESEQLVLSEELAEYKTAVVEILDTIYNPKVMQPENARASNVSLTFDQEKFNRKEFQALWKNINAKTAYVVDFETEELVRKAVAKLDLHLLVPKIFYTVSTGAMDAISSKESLMRGEDFKEQSSRQVVVNTSANGNVKYDLVGKLVEETGLTRRTIVQVLTGIRKDVFEQFAYNPEAFILKAAALINEEKATAIVQHITYNKLEETFDTAIFTEPSLKGTLGVNAIPADKHLYDYILFDSPGTEKPFAEKLDKSEEVCVYVKLPKGFFISTPVGKYNPDWAIAFNQGMVKHVYFVAETKGSMSTLDLREIEGAKIHCAREHFRAISTDQVKYEVVSGFQQLMEMVK
;
A
#
# COMPACT_ATOMS: atom_id res chain seq x y z
N PRO A 1 47.13 -25.47 16.29
CA PRO A 1 45.79 -26.10 16.09
C PRO A 1 45.43 -26.28 14.61
N ILE A 2 45.55 -25.23 13.79
CA ILE A 2 45.22 -25.30 12.36
C ILE A 2 46.11 -26.30 11.62
N ASP A 3 47.41 -26.32 11.91
CA ASP A 3 48.36 -27.26 11.29
C ASP A 3 48.04 -28.73 11.59
N VAL A 4 47.53 -29.00 12.80
CA VAL A 4 47.13 -30.34 13.23
C VAL A 4 45.87 -30.80 12.49
N ILE A 5 44.91 -29.89 12.29
CA ILE A 5 43.69 -30.18 11.52
C ILE A 5 44.03 -30.34 10.03
N ALA A 6 44.91 -29.48 9.50
CA ALA A 6 45.32 -29.52 8.09
C ALA A 6 46.02 -30.84 7.71
N GLN A 7 46.79 -31.43 8.62
CA GLN A 7 47.41 -32.76 8.40
C GLN A 7 46.38 -33.89 8.18
N THR A 8 45.12 -33.69 8.56
CA THR A 8 44.05 -34.70 8.36
C THR A 8 43.37 -34.60 6.98
N ASN A 9 43.69 -33.56 6.19
CA ASN A 9 42.99 -33.23 4.93
C ASN A 9 41.45 -33.24 5.12
N PRO A 10 40.90 -32.34 5.94
CA PRO A 10 39.50 -32.41 6.35
C PRO A 10 38.52 -32.13 5.20
N ILE A 11 37.27 -32.55 5.35
CA ILE A 11 36.15 -32.05 4.54
C ILE A 11 35.56 -30.85 5.27
N LEU A 12 35.52 -29.69 4.61
CA LEU A 12 34.99 -28.47 5.19
C LEU A 12 33.50 -28.33 4.84
N ILE A 13 32.65 -28.18 5.85
CA ILE A 13 31.23 -27.85 5.66
C ILE A 13 31.00 -26.45 6.18
N ILE A 14 30.53 -25.57 5.30
CA ILE A 14 30.21 -24.18 5.63
C ILE A 14 28.70 -24.01 5.55
N ASP A 15 28.08 -23.80 6.70
CA ASP A 15 26.69 -23.35 6.82
C ASP A 15 26.63 -21.82 6.70
N GLU A 16 25.61 -21.31 6.03
CA GLU A 16 25.39 -19.88 5.74
C GLU A 16 26.67 -19.13 5.33
N PRO A 17 27.29 -19.49 4.20
CA PRO A 17 28.61 -19.05 3.79
C PRO A 17 28.78 -17.54 3.62
N GLN A 18 27.70 -16.79 3.43
CA GLN A 18 27.70 -15.31 3.43
C GLN A 18 28.22 -14.72 4.74
N SER A 19 28.10 -15.46 5.85
CA SER A 19 28.64 -15.06 7.16
C SER A 19 30.17 -15.13 7.24
N VAL A 20 30.80 -15.92 6.37
CA VAL A 20 32.26 -16.17 6.31
C VAL A 20 32.90 -15.71 4.99
N GLU A 21 32.23 -14.82 4.27
CA GLU A 21 32.67 -14.34 2.95
C GLU A 21 33.78 -13.28 2.97
N GLY A 22 34.20 -12.81 4.15
CA GLY A 22 35.27 -11.82 4.28
C GLY A 22 36.58 -12.33 3.66
N THR A 23 37.28 -11.48 2.91
CA THR A 23 38.52 -11.82 2.20
C THR A 23 39.54 -12.52 3.08
N GLN A 24 39.77 -12.01 4.30
CA GLN A 24 40.68 -12.61 5.27
C GLN A 24 40.18 -13.95 5.83
N THR A 25 38.87 -14.13 5.96
CA THR A 25 38.28 -15.41 6.42
C THR A 25 38.42 -16.47 5.33
N LYS A 26 38.15 -16.13 4.06
CA LYS A 26 38.35 -17.01 2.91
C LYS A 26 39.80 -17.46 2.76
N GLU A 27 40.77 -16.55 2.93
CA GLU A 27 42.20 -16.93 2.90
C GLU A 27 42.57 -17.84 4.06
N ASN A 28 42.08 -17.56 5.27
CA ASN A 28 42.35 -18.42 6.43
C ASN A 28 41.74 -19.81 6.30
N LEU A 29 40.62 -19.97 5.58
CA LEU A 29 40.01 -21.27 5.32
C LEU A 29 40.89 -22.18 4.44
N LYS A 30 41.75 -21.61 3.59
CA LYS A 30 42.70 -22.41 2.77
C LYS A 30 43.77 -23.08 3.61
N ASN A 31 44.13 -22.49 4.75
CA ASN A 31 45.16 -23.02 5.66
C ASN A 31 44.76 -24.36 6.29
N PHE A 32 43.50 -24.78 6.19
CA PHE A 32 43.04 -26.10 6.63
C PHE A 32 43.35 -27.22 5.61
N HIS A 33 43.88 -26.92 4.42
CA HIS A 33 44.12 -27.87 3.33
C HIS A 33 42.99 -28.91 3.15
N PRO A 34 41.73 -28.46 2.94
CA PRO A 34 40.61 -29.39 2.86
C PRO A 34 40.64 -30.22 1.57
N LEU A 35 40.17 -31.47 1.64
CA LEU A 35 39.92 -32.33 0.47
C LEU A 35 38.95 -31.66 -0.51
N PHE A 36 37.85 -31.14 0.03
CA PHE A 36 36.89 -30.30 -0.66
C PHE A 36 36.05 -29.51 0.35
N THR A 37 35.31 -28.52 -0.14
CA THR A 37 34.43 -27.67 0.68
C THR A 37 33.00 -27.75 0.17
N LEU A 38 32.07 -28.10 1.07
CA LEU A 38 30.64 -28.02 0.82
C LEU A 38 30.09 -26.74 1.45
N ARG A 39 29.26 -26.01 0.73
CA ARG A 39 28.65 -24.75 1.17
C ARG A 39 27.14 -24.88 1.06
N TYR A 40 26.42 -24.59 2.14
CA TYR A 40 24.97 -24.66 2.20
C TYR A 40 24.41 -23.25 2.45
N SER A 41 23.62 -22.72 1.51
CA SER A 41 22.95 -21.43 1.68
C SER A 41 21.65 -21.38 0.89
N ALA A 42 20.71 -20.59 1.41
CA ALA A 42 19.55 -20.14 0.64
C ALA A 42 19.81 -18.85 -0.18
N THR A 43 20.94 -18.16 0.05
CA THR A 43 21.24 -16.84 -0.53
C THR A 43 22.69 -16.72 -1.00
N HIS A 44 23.10 -17.59 -1.90
CA HIS A 44 24.42 -17.45 -2.53
C HIS A 44 24.49 -16.13 -3.31
N LYS A 45 25.60 -15.40 -3.18
CA LYS A 45 25.88 -14.28 -4.08
C LYS A 45 26.31 -14.84 -5.44
N LYS A 46 25.87 -14.20 -6.53
CA LYS A 46 26.23 -14.56 -7.91
C LYS A 46 27.73 -14.78 -8.11
N ASP A 47 28.55 -13.93 -7.49
CA ASP A 47 30.01 -13.97 -7.62
C ASP A 47 30.69 -15.01 -6.69
N SER A 48 29.89 -15.80 -5.96
CA SER A 48 30.33 -16.76 -4.95
C SER A 48 29.83 -18.19 -5.23
N LEU A 49 29.27 -18.43 -6.41
CA LEU A 49 28.97 -19.78 -6.90
C LEU A 49 30.26 -20.39 -7.49
N TYR A 50 30.64 -21.56 -6.99
CA TYR A 50 31.81 -22.30 -7.47
C TYR A 50 31.34 -23.41 -8.39
N ASN A 51 30.98 -24.56 -7.82
CA ASN A 51 30.41 -25.70 -8.53
C ASN A 51 29.03 -26.02 -7.92
N LEU A 52 27.96 -25.65 -8.61
CA LEU A 52 26.59 -25.87 -8.12
C LEU A 52 26.19 -27.35 -8.32
N VAL A 53 26.17 -28.12 -7.23
CA VAL A 53 25.82 -29.56 -7.27
C VAL A 53 24.31 -29.78 -7.18
N TYR A 54 23.61 -28.98 -6.38
CA TYR A 54 22.18 -29.11 -6.15
C TYR A 54 21.56 -27.75 -5.83
N ARG A 55 20.32 -27.54 -6.27
CA ARG A 55 19.53 -26.35 -5.95
C ARG A 55 18.09 -26.78 -5.67
N LEU A 56 17.57 -26.34 -4.53
CA LEU A 56 16.15 -26.38 -4.19
C LEU A 56 15.76 -24.94 -3.85
N ASP A 57 15.05 -24.28 -4.77
CA ASP A 57 14.66 -22.89 -4.56
C ASP A 57 13.36 -22.77 -3.75
N ALA A 58 13.04 -21.54 -3.33
CA ALA A 58 11.86 -21.28 -2.50
C ALA A 58 10.55 -21.64 -3.21
N MET A 59 10.51 -21.53 -4.54
CA MET A 59 9.34 -21.88 -5.35
C MET A 59 9.13 -23.39 -5.37
N GLU A 60 10.19 -24.16 -5.60
CA GLU A 60 10.16 -25.62 -5.57
C GLU A 60 9.84 -26.16 -4.18
N ALA A 61 10.43 -25.58 -3.13
CA ALA A 61 10.12 -25.97 -1.75
C ALA A 61 8.63 -25.76 -1.43
N TYR A 62 8.03 -24.66 -1.91
CA TYR A 62 6.62 -24.37 -1.74
C TYR A 62 5.72 -25.31 -2.57
N ASN A 63 6.02 -25.45 -3.86
CA ASN A 63 5.20 -26.25 -4.78
C ASN A 63 5.30 -27.76 -4.48
N LYS A 64 6.45 -28.25 -3.99
CA LYS A 64 6.61 -29.63 -3.48
C LYS A 64 6.04 -29.82 -2.06
N LYS A 65 5.41 -28.80 -1.47
CA LYS A 65 4.80 -28.84 -0.13
C LYS A 65 5.79 -29.22 0.98
N LEU A 66 7.06 -28.84 0.83
CA LEU A 66 8.14 -29.10 1.79
C LEU A 66 8.19 -28.09 2.93
N VAL A 67 7.42 -27.01 2.81
CA VAL A 67 7.29 -25.91 3.78
C VAL A 67 5.82 -25.61 4.04
N LYS A 68 5.53 -24.90 5.12
CA LYS A 68 4.16 -24.45 5.42
C LYS A 68 3.62 -23.54 4.33
N ARG A 69 2.31 -23.64 4.10
CA ARG A 69 1.54 -22.65 3.34
C ARG A 69 1.57 -21.30 4.07
N ILE A 70 1.70 -20.19 3.35
CA ILE A 70 1.66 -18.85 3.96
C ILE A 70 0.26 -18.25 3.79
N ALA A 71 -0.34 -17.85 4.91
CA ALA A 71 -1.53 -17.02 4.99
C ALA A 71 -1.15 -15.67 5.60
N VAL A 72 -1.74 -14.59 5.10
CA VAL A 72 -1.48 -13.23 5.57
C VAL A 72 -2.79 -12.62 6.05
N LYS A 73 -2.75 -12.05 7.25
CA LYS A 73 -3.79 -11.17 7.77
C LYS A 73 -3.23 -9.75 7.78
N GLY A 74 -3.67 -8.94 6.82
CA GLY A 74 -3.35 -7.52 6.75
C GLY A 74 -4.38 -6.71 7.53
N ILE A 75 -3.92 -5.76 8.32
CA ILE A 75 -4.79 -4.86 9.07
C ILE A 75 -4.62 -3.46 8.50
N SER A 76 -5.66 -2.97 7.84
CA SER A 76 -5.67 -1.61 7.29
C SER A 76 -6.66 -0.75 8.07
N GLN A 77 -6.22 0.44 8.42
CA GLN A 77 -7.11 1.46 8.95
C GLN A 77 -7.79 2.18 7.79
N THR A 78 -9.12 2.33 7.85
CA THR A 78 -9.87 3.14 6.89
C THR A 78 -10.36 4.41 7.56
N GLY A 79 -9.91 5.56 7.03
CA GLY A 79 -10.20 6.88 7.58
C GLY A 79 -9.21 7.32 8.66
N THR A 80 -9.07 8.63 8.85
CA THR A 80 -8.33 9.26 9.96
C THR A 80 -9.24 10.31 10.60
N THR A 81 -9.12 10.52 11.90
CA THR A 81 -9.84 11.59 12.62
C THR A 81 -9.20 12.95 12.40
N GLY A 82 -7.92 13.02 12.00
CA GLY A 82 -7.18 14.29 11.88
C GLY A 82 -7.00 15.05 13.19
N THR A 83 -7.47 14.46 14.30
CA THR A 83 -7.55 15.09 15.63
C THR A 83 -6.23 15.12 16.36
N GLU A 84 -5.22 14.35 15.94
CA GLU A 84 -3.89 14.38 16.51
C GLU A 84 -2.84 14.40 15.39
N SER A 85 -1.64 14.89 15.71
CA SER A 85 -0.63 15.26 14.73
C SER A 85 0.18 14.06 14.25
N TYR A 86 -0.10 13.54 13.05
CA TYR A 86 0.70 12.48 12.45
C TYR A 86 2.01 13.02 11.85
N VAL A 87 3.17 12.53 12.29
CA VAL A 87 4.45 12.79 11.62
C VAL A 87 5.28 11.52 11.54
N TYR A 88 5.81 11.22 10.35
CA TYR A 88 6.68 10.07 10.08
C TYR A 88 7.96 10.55 9.41
N LEU A 89 9.12 10.31 10.00
CA LEU A 89 10.40 10.63 9.37
C LEU A 89 10.94 9.40 8.64
N GLU A 90 10.86 9.39 7.31
CA GLU A 90 11.33 8.25 6.51
C GLU A 90 12.87 8.19 6.46
N GLY A 91 13.52 9.35 6.38
CA GLY A 91 14.97 9.44 6.33
C GLY A 91 15.48 10.85 6.09
N ILE A 92 16.79 11.03 6.21
CA ILE A 92 17.47 12.30 5.98
C ILE A 92 18.36 12.17 4.74
N ASN A 93 18.22 13.12 3.83
CA ASN A 93 19.07 13.27 2.66
C ASN A 93 20.23 14.20 2.99
N LEU A 94 21.46 13.66 2.92
CA LEU A 94 22.69 14.41 3.13
C LEU A 94 23.31 14.80 1.79
N PHE A 95 23.77 16.03 1.70
CA PHE A 95 24.40 16.58 0.50
C PHE A 95 25.73 17.23 0.87
N LYS A 96 26.70 17.17 -0.05
CA LYS A 96 28.01 17.81 0.14
C LYS A 96 27.95 19.33 -0.03
N ASP A 97 27.00 19.81 -0.82
CA ASP A 97 27.00 21.19 -1.35
C ASP A 97 25.76 22.01 -0.90
N LYS A 98 24.89 21.41 -0.07
CA LYS A 98 23.67 22.07 0.45
C LYS A 98 23.25 21.53 1.81
N SER A 99 22.41 22.28 2.50
CA SER A 99 21.85 21.91 3.80
C SER A 99 21.08 20.57 3.74
N PRO A 100 21.11 19.78 4.83
CA PRO A 100 20.40 18.50 4.90
C PRO A 100 18.89 18.71 4.75
N THR A 101 18.22 17.74 4.12
CA THR A 101 16.75 17.70 4.01
C THR A 101 16.21 16.39 4.55
N ALA A 102 14.95 16.34 4.92
CA ALA A 102 14.30 15.13 5.45
C ALA A 102 13.13 14.71 4.54
N GLN A 103 12.84 13.41 4.45
CA GLN A 103 11.60 12.90 3.89
C GLN A 103 10.59 12.73 5.04
N LEU A 104 9.57 13.57 5.09
CA LEU A 104 8.61 13.61 6.18
C LEU A 104 7.20 13.30 5.67
N GLY A 105 6.60 12.24 6.20
CA GLY A 105 5.19 11.92 6.11
C GLY A 105 4.36 12.74 7.09
N PHE A 106 3.30 13.39 6.62
CA PHE A 106 2.33 14.10 7.45
C PHE A 106 0.95 14.13 6.79
N GLU A 107 -0.11 14.43 7.54
CA GLU A 107 -1.48 14.50 7.04
C GLU A 107 -1.79 15.87 6.42
N VAL A 108 -2.58 15.87 5.35
CA VAL A 108 -3.04 17.08 4.65
C VAL A 108 -4.55 17.02 4.45
N LYS A 109 -5.22 18.13 4.76
CA LYS A 109 -6.65 18.31 4.50
C LYS A 109 -6.91 18.46 2.98
N GLN A 110 -7.78 17.62 2.44
CA GLN A 110 -8.29 17.65 1.07
C GLN A 110 -9.81 17.88 1.06
N ALA A 111 -10.39 18.12 -0.12
CA ALA A 111 -11.82 18.41 -0.27
C ALA A 111 -12.75 17.27 0.19
N SER A 112 -12.30 16.01 0.09
CA SER A 112 -13.08 14.82 0.44
C SER A 112 -12.65 14.14 1.75
N GLY A 113 -11.68 14.71 2.48
CA GLY A 113 -11.16 14.12 3.72
C GLY A 113 -9.68 14.44 3.93
N ILE A 114 -9.02 13.68 4.79
CA ILE A 114 -7.61 13.86 5.14
C ILE A 114 -6.78 12.74 4.50
N LYS A 115 -5.62 13.08 3.97
CA LYS A 115 -4.70 12.14 3.34
C LYS A 115 -3.28 12.33 3.84
N THR A 116 -2.59 11.23 4.11
CA THR A 116 -1.16 11.21 4.41
C THR A 116 -0.34 11.41 3.13
N VAL A 117 0.63 12.31 3.18
CA VAL A 117 1.59 12.56 2.10
C VAL A 117 3.01 12.54 2.65
N VAL A 118 3.95 12.06 1.84
CA VAL A 118 5.38 12.20 2.13
C VAL A 118 5.93 13.34 1.29
N ARG A 119 6.66 14.26 1.93
CA ARG A 119 7.32 15.37 1.24
C ARG A 119 8.75 15.54 1.73
N GLN A 120 9.59 16.03 0.83
CA GLN A 120 10.92 16.48 1.20
C GLN A 120 10.80 17.85 1.91
N VAL A 121 11.34 17.94 3.12
CA VAL A 121 11.26 19.11 4.00
C VAL A 121 12.65 19.62 4.40
N SER A 122 12.72 20.90 4.74
CA SER A 122 13.93 21.59 5.21
C SER A 122 13.63 22.37 6.49
N VAL A 123 14.67 22.89 7.14
CA VAL A 123 14.50 23.82 8.28
C VAL A 123 13.58 24.98 7.89
N GLY A 124 12.66 25.35 8.78
CA GLY A 124 11.63 26.36 8.58
C GLY A 124 10.31 25.85 7.98
N PHE A 125 10.20 24.56 7.63
CA PHE A 125 8.97 24.00 7.07
C PHE A 125 7.86 23.91 8.14
N ASN A 126 6.72 24.59 7.90
CA ASN A 126 5.58 24.65 8.80
C ASN A 126 4.47 23.66 8.39
N LEU A 127 4.20 22.65 9.21
CA LEU A 127 3.20 21.63 8.89
C LEU A 127 1.77 22.17 8.93
N TYR A 128 1.46 23.17 9.76
CA TYR A 128 0.11 23.75 9.83
C TYR A 128 -0.29 24.39 8.49
N GLU A 129 0.60 25.19 7.90
CA GLU A 129 0.36 25.80 6.60
C GLU A 129 0.34 24.77 5.48
N LYS A 130 1.26 23.80 5.51
CA LYS A 130 1.42 22.82 4.43
C LYS A 130 0.42 21.66 4.47
N SER A 131 -0.32 21.53 5.57
CA SER A 131 -1.45 20.61 5.76
C SER A 131 -2.81 21.21 5.42
N ASN A 132 -2.84 22.46 4.91
CA ASN A 132 -4.07 23.23 4.71
C ASN A 132 -4.83 23.50 6.02
N GLY A 133 -4.10 23.79 7.11
CA GLY A 133 -4.68 24.29 8.37
C GLY A 133 -5.27 23.21 9.29
N LEU A 134 -4.74 21.98 9.27
CA LEU A 134 -5.12 20.94 10.22
C LEU A 134 -4.77 21.37 11.65
N GLU A 135 -5.75 21.36 12.54
CA GLU A 135 -5.63 21.92 13.88
C GLU A 135 -4.58 21.17 14.72
N SER A 136 -4.37 19.89 14.42
CA SER A 136 -3.36 19.04 15.06
C SER A 136 -1.93 19.57 14.92
N TYR A 137 -1.60 20.31 13.84
CA TYR A 137 -0.26 20.88 13.63
C TYR A 137 -0.09 22.31 14.14
N LYS A 138 -1.13 22.89 14.77
CA LYS A 138 -1.14 24.30 15.19
C LYS A 138 -0.17 24.62 16.31
N ASP A 139 0.17 23.65 17.17
CA ASP A 139 1.16 23.82 18.23
C ASP A 139 2.60 23.76 17.68
N ARG A 140 2.95 24.76 16.87
CA ARG A 140 4.32 25.06 16.42
C ARG A 140 5.09 23.87 15.85
N TYR A 141 4.43 23.07 14.99
CA TYR A 141 5.07 22.05 14.16
C TYR A 141 5.86 22.71 13.01
N VAL A 142 6.89 23.47 13.37
CA VAL A 142 7.84 24.11 12.46
C VAL A 142 9.20 23.47 12.68
N ILE A 143 9.83 22.99 11.61
CA ILE A 143 11.13 22.32 11.71
C ILE A 143 12.20 23.34 12.10
N THR A 144 12.89 23.11 13.21
CA THR A 144 14.00 23.97 13.67
C THR A 144 15.36 23.41 13.34
N GLU A 145 15.51 22.08 13.35
CA GLU A 145 16.80 21.42 13.14
C GLU A 145 16.63 20.07 12.44
N ILE A 146 17.57 19.72 11.56
CA ILE A 146 17.71 18.43 10.90
C ILE A 146 19.16 17.99 11.10
N ASP A 147 19.40 16.93 11.87
CA ASP A 147 20.74 16.42 12.19
C ASP A 147 21.00 15.07 11.52
N GLY A 148 21.97 15.05 10.60
CA GLY A 148 22.40 13.86 9.87
C GLY A 148 23.27 12.89 10.66
N ARG A 149 23.74 13.25 11.86
CA ARG A 149 24.64 12.41 12.67
C ARG A 149 23.88 11.36 13.46
N ASP A 150 22.73 11.73 14.01
CA ASP A 150 21.81 10.84 14.73
C ASP A 150 20.52 10.56 13.95
N ASN A 151 20.44 11.02 12.69
CA ASN A 151 19.30 10.88 11.80
C ASN A 151 17.99 11.42 12.42
N SER A 152 18.01 12.65 12.93
CA SER A 152 16.88 13.24 13.66
C SER A 152 16.39 14.57 13.09
N LEU A 153 15.13 14.89 13.40
CA LEU A 153 14.46 16.14 13.08
C LEU A 153 13.81 16.67 14.35
N THR A 154 13.98 17.98 14.60
CA THR A 154 13.40 18.65 15.77
C THR A 154 12.41 19.74 15.34
N PHE A 155 11.26 19.78 16.00
CA PHE A 155 10.23 20.80 15.83
C PHE A 155 10.34 21.89 16.90
N GLN A 156 9.81 23.08 16.61
CA GLN A 156 9.83 24.23 17.50
C GLN A 156 9.05 24.02 18.80
N ASN A 157 8.11 23.08 18.83
CA ASN A 157 7.41 22.66 20.05
C ASN A 157 8.25 21.72 20.95
N GLY A 158 9.48 21.40 20.57
CA GLY A 158 10.40 20.53 21.32
C GLY A 158 10.29 19.04 20.98
N LEU A 159 9.39 18.65 20.07
CA LEU A 159 9.30 17.27 19.60
C LEU A 159 10.50 16.94 18.72
N LYS A 160 11.27 15.93 19.11
CA LYS A 160 12.39 15.37 18.33
C LYS A 160 12.02 13.96 17.86
N ILE A 161 12.17 13.70 16.56
CA ILE A 161 11.86 12.41 15.92
C ILE A 161 13.09 11.89 15.15
N TYR A 162 13.28 10.58 15.12
CA TYR A 162 14.38 9.90 14.43
C TYR A 162 13.92 9.23 13.13
N ALA A 163 14.83 8.95 12.21
CA ALA A 163 14.50 8.25 10.97
C ALA A 163 13.92 6.86 11.29
N GLY A 164 12.71 6.60 10.78
CA GLY A 164 11.88 5.45 11.11
C GLY A 164 10.78 5.74 12.14
N ASP A 165 10.86 6.85 12.89
CA ASP A 165 9.87 7.17 13.92
C ASP A 165 8.57 7.71 13.32
N VAL A 166 7.46 7.23 13.87
CA VAL A 166 6.11 7.82 13.74
C VAL A 166 5.71 8.43 15.08
N LYS A 167 5.16 9.65 15.07
CA LYS A 167 4.53 10.29 16.24
C LYS A 167 3.11 10.74 15.91
N GLY A 168 2.23 10.66 16.93
CA GLY A 168 0.84 11.13 16.91
C GLY A 168 -0.16 10.31 16.09
N ALA A 169 0.17 9.06 15.75
CA ALA A 169 -0.82 8.09 15.31
C ALA A 169 -1.58 7.54 16.54
N VAL A 170 -2.70 8.15 16.91
CA VAL A 170 -3.63 7.70 17.99
C VAL A 170 -4.08 6.25 17.82
N ASN A 171 -3.92 5.71 16.63
CA ASN A 171 -4.36 4.38 16.28
C ASN A 171 -3.26 3.32 16.33
N GLU A 172 -2.02 3.66 16.74
CA GLU A 172 -0.99 2.63 16.85
C GLU A 172 -1.25 1.68 18.02
N GLU A 173 -1.54 2.18 19.22
CA GLU A 173 -1.86 1.32 20.37
C GLU A 173 -3.09 0.45 20.08
N GLN A 174 -4.10 1.02 19.43
CA GLN A 174 -5.29 0.28 18.99
C GLN A 174 -4.97 -0.74 17.90
N LEU A 175 -4.16 -0.37 16.91
CA LEU A 175 -3.67 -1.29 15.90
C LEU A 175 -2.90 -2.45 16.54
N ARG A 176 -2.01 -2.18 17.51
CA ARG A 176 -1.27 -3.21 18.26
C ARG A 176 -2.21 -4.10 19.06
N ARG A 177 -3.19 -3.53 19.75
CA ARG A 177 -4.22 -4.31 20.46
C ARG A 177 -5.00 -5.21 19.51
N ILE A 178 -5.43 -4.70 18.35
CA ILE A 178 -6.09 -5.52 17.32
C ILE A 178 -5.14 -6.61 16.81
N GLN A 179 -3.88 -6.31 16.50
CA GLN A 179 -2.89 -7.31 16.07
C GLN A 179 -2.70 -8.43 17.11
N ILE A 180 -2.57 -8.06 18.39
CA ILE A 180 -2.48 -9.00 19.51
C ILE A 180 -3.73 -9.87 19.57
N ARG A 181 -4.92 -9.25 19.54
CA ARG A 181 -6.21 -9.95 19.55
C ARG A 181 -6.37 -10.91 18.37
N GLU A 182 -6.04 -10.46 17.15
CA GLU A 182 -6.09 -11.29 15.93
C GLU A 182 -5.15 -12.48 16.02
N THR A 183 -3.98 -12.29 16.62
CA THR A 183 -3.00 -13.36 16.82
C THR A 183 -3.52 -14.39 17.81
N ILE A 184 -4.10 -13.95 18.93
CA ILE A 184 -4.72 -14.84 19.93
C ILE A 184 -5.89 -15.61 19.30
N LEU A 185 -6.79 -14.94 18.59
CA LEU A 185 -7.91 -15.58 17.89
C LEU A 185 -7.42 -16.64 16.91
N SER A 186 -6.43 -16.29 16.06
CA SER A 186 -5.84 -17.21 15.09
C SER A 186 -5.12 -18.38 15.74
N HIS A 187 -4.49 -18.15 16.90
CA HIS A 187 -3.84 -19.19 17.70
C HIS A 187 -4.87 -20.18 18.22
N ILE A 188 -5.91 -19.70 18.91
CA ILE A 188 -6.94 -20.54 19.52
C ILE A 188 -7.71 -21.33 18.46
N GLU A 189 -8.06 -20.69 17.33
CA GLU A 189 -8.69 -21.38 16.20
C GLU A 189 -7.80 -22.54 15.68
N ARG A 190 -6.50 -22.28 15.53
CA ARG A 190 -5.56 -23.31 15.08
C ARG A 190 -5.35 -24.40 16.13
N GLU A 191 -5.25 -24.04 17.40
CA GLU A 191 -5.05 -24.96 18.51
C GLU A 191 -6.26 -25.90 18.64
N ARG A 192 -7.49 -25.40 18.49
CA ARG A 192 -8.72 -26.22 18.41
C ARG A 192 -8.65 -27.29 17.33
N GLN A 193 -8.21 -26.91 16.13
CA GLN A 193 -8.13 -27.82 14.99
C GLN A 193 -7.05 -28.91 15.16
N LEU A 194 -5.97 -28.58 15.87
CA LEU A 194 -4.76 -29.40 15.93
C LEU A 194 -4.61 -30.17 17.24
N PHE A 195 -5.35 -29.81 18.30
CA PHE A 195 -5.29 -30.45 19.60
C PHE A 195 -5.58 -31.95 19.53
N SER A 196 -6.63 -32.35 18.80
CA SER A 196 -6.99 -33.76 18.60
C SER A 196 -5.96 -34.56 17.80
N LYS A 197 -5.06 -33.88 17.07
CA LYS A 197 -3.96 -34.47 16.31
C LYS A 197 -2.65 -34.54 17.11
N GLY A 198 -2.68 -34.15 18.38
CA GLY A 198 -1.50 -34.13 19.23
C GLY A 198 -0.47 -33.06 18.83
N ILE A 199 -0.87 -32.00 18.15
CA ILE A 199 0.05 -30.95 17.70
C ILE A 199 -0.15 -29.73 18.57
N LYS A 200 0.90 -29.33 19.30
CA LYS A 200 0.91 -28.07 20.06
C LYS A 200 1.13 -26.89 19.14
N VAL A 201 0.37 -25.82 19.33
CA VAL A 201 0.46 -24.59 18.52
C VAL A 201 1.30 -23.56 19.26
N LEU A 202 2.21 -22.89 18.56
CA LEU A 202 3.00 -21.78 19.08
C LEU A 202 2.78 -20.53 18.23
N SER A 203 2.79 -19.37 18.87
CA SER A 203 2.77 -18.06 18.20
C SER A 203 3.94 -17.20 18.63
N LEU A 204 4.45 -16.41 17.69
CA LEU A 204 5.60 -15.55 17.89
C LEU A 204 5.23 -14.08 17.64
N PHE A 205 5.50 -13.23 18.63
CA PHE A 205 5.40 -11.79 18.56
C PHE A 205 6.79 -11.17 18.40
N PHE A 206 6.97 -10.37 17.37
CA PHE A 206 8.15 -9.52 17.21
C PHE A 206 7.83 -8.10 17.70
N ILE A 207 8.47 -7.69 18.77
CA ILE A 207 8.31 -6.36 19.38
C ILE A 207 9.47 -5.45 19.01
N ASP A 208 9.23 -4.15 19.12
CA ASP A 208 10.18 -3.08 18.83
C ASP A 208 11.05 -2.69 20.03
N GLU A 209 10.55 -2.84 21.25
CA GLU A 209 11.29 -2.53 22.48
C GLU A 209 10.97 -3.55 23.58
N VAL A 210 11.99 -4.00 24.32
CA VAL A 210 11.81 -4.92 25.45
C VAL A 210 10.97 -4.28 26.57
N ALA A 211 11.11 -2.98 26.76
CA ALA A 211 10.37 -2.21 27.76
C ALA A 211 8.84 -2.24 27.55
N LYS A 212 8.37 -2.51 26.32
CA LYS A 212 6.93 -2.67 26.05
C LYS A 212 6.40 -4.02 26.47
N TYR A 213 7.25 -5.00 26.74
CA TYR A 213 6.87 -6.30 27.28
C TYR A 213 7.15 -6.42 28.78
N LYS A 214 8.34 -5.99 29.24
CA LYS A 214 8.72 -6.06 30.67
C LYS A 214 9.50 -4.82 31.11
N GLN A 215 9.13 -4.27 32.25
CA GLN A 215 9.78 -3.12 32.88
C GLN A 215 10.26 -3.48 34.29
N TYR A 216 11.15 -2.66 34.85
CA TYR A 216 11.73 -2.87 36.17
C TYR A 216 11.67 -1.58 36.99
N ASP A 217 11.20 -1.67 38.22
CA ASP A 217 11.14 -0.51 39.12
C ASP A 217 12.52 -0.12 39.66
N ALA A 218 12.59 0.97 40.43
CA ALA A 218 13.84 1.44 41.05
C ALA A 218 14.46 0.44 42.04
N ALA A 219 13.69 -0.54 42.53
CA ALA A 219 14.13 -1.62 43.39
C ALA A 219 14.53 -2.89 42.61
N GLY A 220 14.34 -2.90 41.29
CA GLY A 220 14.65 -4.02 40.40
C GLY A 220 13.55 -5.08 40.28
N ASN A 221 12.34 -4.83 40.78
CA ASN A 221 11.21 -5.76 40.61
C ASN A 221 10.64 -5.64 39.20
N ALA A 222 10.40 -6.79 38.58
CA ALA A 222 9.85 -6.85 37.22
C ALA A 222 8.33 -6.68 37.23
N PHE A 223 7.82 -5.81 36.38
CA PHE A 223 6.39 -5.65 36.10
C PHE A 223 6.13 -5.64 34.59
N ASN A 224 4.88 -5.79 34.19
CA ASN A 224 4.51 -5.88 32.79
C ASN A 224 4.65 -4.53 32.07
N GLY A 225 5.06 -4.60 30.80
CA GLY A 225 4.93 -3.47 29.89
C GLY A 225 3.58 -3.50 29.17
N VAL A 226 3.29 -2.43 28.44
CA VAL A 226 2.00 -2.20 27.74
C VAL A 226 1.53 -3.40 26.91
N TYR A 227 2.40 -4.06 26.15
CA TYR A 227 2.02 -5.20 25.31
C TYR A 227 1.71 -6.47 26.10
N ALA A 228 2.36 -6.68 27.24
CA ALA A 228 2.06 -7.82 28.10
C ALA A 228 0.69 -7.64 28.78
N ASP A 229 0.39 -6.44 29.28
CA ASP A 229 -0.92 -6.14 29.87
C ASP A 229 -2.05 -6.27 28.85
N VAL A 230 -1.87 -5.66 27.66
CA VAL A 230 -2.84 -5.81 26.55
C VAL A 230 -3.01 -7.27 26.14
N PHE A 231 -1.93 -8.06 26.11
CA PHE A 231 -2.01 -9.48 25.81
C PHE A 231 -2.85 -10.23 26.85
N GLU A 232 -2.58 -10.04 28.14
CA GLU A 232 -3.31 -10.72 29.22
C GLU A 232 -4.80 -10.36 29.24
N GLU A 233 -5.12 -9.08 29.00
CA GLU A 233 -6.50 -8.59 28.84
C GLU A 233 -7.22 -9.25 27.67
N GLU A 234 -6.66 -9.15 26.45
CA GLU A 234 -7.28 -9.69 25.23
C GLU A 234 -7.33 -11.23 25.27
N TYR A 235 -6.34 -11.88 25.87
CA TYR A 235 -6.34 -13.34 26.05
C TYR A 235 -7.51 -13.79 26.92
N THR A 236 -7.70 -13.13 28.05
CA THR A 236 -8.80 -13.41 28.98
C THR A 236 -10.15 -13.13 28.33
N ASP A 237 -10.28 -12.03 27.58
CA ASP A 237 -11.50 -11.69 26.83
C ASP A 237 -11.83 -12.75 25.77
N VAL A 238 -10.85 -13.14 24.95
CA VAL A 238 -11.05 -14.12 23.87
C VAL A 238 -11.42 -15.49 24.43
N VAL A 239 -10.74 -15.96 25.48
CA VAL A 239 -11.02 -17.25 26.11
C VAL A 239 -12.35 -17.22 26.87
N GLY A 240 -12.65 -16.11 27.55
CA GLY A 240 -13.90 -15.93 28.30
C GLY A 240 -15.14 -15.92 27.41
N ASN A 241 -15.03 -15.36 26.20
CA ASN A 241 -16.12 -15.29 25.23
C ASN A 241 -16.13 -16.45 24.21
N LEU A 242 -15.31 -17.48 24.42
CA LEU A 242 -15.23 -18.61 23.50
C LEU A 242 -16.55 -19.41 23.48
N GLN A 243 -17.18 -19.53 22.32
CA GLN A 243 -18.37 -20.36 22.16
C GLN A 243 -18.00 -21.85 22.19
N LEU A 244 -18.59 -22.58 23.13
CA LEU A 244 -18.39 -24.02 23.30
C LEU A 244 -19.07 -24.80 22.17
N GLN A 245 -18.34 -25.72 21.53
CA GLN A 245 -18.92 -26.69 20.59
C GLN A 245 -19.03 -28.07 21.24
N PHE A 246 -19.99 -28.87 20.78
CA PHE A 246 -20.16 -30.25 21.23
C PHE A 246 -18.91 -31.08 20.90
N GLY A 247 -18.36 -31.79 21.90
CA GLY A 247 -17.19 -32.66 21.73
C GLY A 247 -15.81 -32.04 22.02
N GLU A 248 -15.74 -30.79 22.49
CA GLU A 248 -14.48 -30.08 22.78
C GLU A 248 -14.09 -30.05 24.27
N GLU A 249 -14.70 -30.88 25.11
CA GLU A 249 -14.56 -30.82 26.58
C GLU A 249 -13.09 -30.92 27.06
N ALA A 250 -12.30 -31.80 26.45
CA ALA A 250 -10.89 -31.98 26.77
C ALA A 250 -10.04 -30.74 26.42
N TYR A 251 -10.33 -30.11 25.28
CA TYR A 251 -9.62 -28.89 24.85
C TYR A 251 -10.01 -27.69 25.71
N VAL A 252 -11.29 -27.55 26.05
CA VAL A 252 -11.78 -26.49 26.93
C VAL A 252 -11.18 -26.64 28.34
N ALA A 253 -11.07 -27.86 28.86
CA ALA A 253 -10.38 -28.12 30.12
C ALA A 253 -8.89 -27.74 30.03
N TYR A 254 -8.21 -28.10 28.93
CA TYR A 254 -6.83 -27.71 28.66
C TYR A 254 -6.66 -26.18 28.61
N LEU A 255 -7.55 -25.44 27.95
CA LEU A 255 -7.53 -23.97 27.92
C LEU A 255 -7.76 -23.35 29.30
N LYS A 256 -8.78 -23.81 30.03
CA LYS A 256 -9.15 -23.27 31.35
C LYS A 256 -8.14 -23.59 32.45
N SER A 257 -7.31 -24.62 32.26
CA SER A 257 -6.27 -25.02 33.23
C SER A 257 -5.09 -24.03 33.32
N ARG A 258 -5.04 -23.00 32.46
CA ARG A 258 -3.90 -22.10 32.30
C ARG A 258 -4.33 -20.66 32.52
N ASP A 259 -3.48 -19.92 33.22
CA ASP A 259 -3.65 -18.48 33.42
C ASP A 259 -2.94 -17.68 32.32
N ALA A 260 -3.47 -16.52 31.95
CA ALA A 260 -2.94 -15.67 30.88
C ALA A 260 -1.43 -15.40 31.07
N SER A 261 -1.04 -15.04 32.29
CA SER A 261 0.32 -14.72 32.72
C SER A 261 1.34 -15.86 32.47
N THR A 262 0.89 -17.12 32.50
CA THR A 262 1.75 -18.31 32.35
C THR A 262 1.88 -18.79 30.91
N THR A 263 1.04 -18.27 30.01
CA THR A 263 0.94 -18.78 28.63
C THR A 263 1.88 -18.08 27.66
N HIS A 264 2.49 -16.99 28.09
CA HIS A 264 3.46 -16.23 27.30
C HIS A 264 4.83 -16.15 27.96
N ALA A 265 5.89 -16.12 27.16
CA ALA A 265 7.26 -15.91 27.63
C ALA A 265 8.04 -14.93 26.74
N GLY A 266 8.98 -14.23 27.34
CA GLY A 266 9.88 -13.30 26.65
C GLY A 266 11.22 -13.94 26.28
N TYR A 267 11.68 -13.68 25.06
CA TYR A 267 13.02 -14.03 24.57
C TYR A 267 13.81 -12.74 24.32
N PHE A 268 14.62 -12.34 25.31
CA PHE A 268 15.40 -11.09 25.27
C PHE A 268 16.83 -11.28 25.76
N SER A 269 17.70 -10.32 25.41
CA SER A 269 19.02 -10.21 26.02
C SER A 269 18.89 -9.72 27.47
N ILE A 270 19.83 -10.10 28.34
CA ILE A 270 19.82 -9.74 29.77
C ILE A 270 21.11 -9.00 30.12
N ASP A 271 21.00 -7.89 30.85
CA ASP A 271 22.15 -7.22 31.47
C ASP A 271 22.62 -8.06 32.67
N LYS A 272 23.83 -8.63 32.59
CA LYS A 272 24.42 -9.47 33.64
C LYS A 272 24.64 -8.74 34.98
N LYS A 273 24.82 -7.40 34.98
CA LYS A 273 25.05 -6.62 36.20
C LYS A 273 23.75 -6.30 36.94
N LYS A 274 22.69 -6.01 36.18
CA LYS A 274 21.39 -5.60 36.74
C LYS A 274 20.36 -6.73 36.81
N LYS A 275 20.59 -7.85 36.14
CA LYS A 275 19.63 -8.97 35.96
C LYS A 275 18.30 -8.50 35.38
N GLN A 276 18.37 -7.67 34.35
CA GLN A 276 17.19 -7.06 33.71
C GLN A 276 17.21 -7.37 32.21
N PHE A 277 16.03 -7.61 31.62
CA PHE A 277 15.90 -7.69 30.17
C PHE A 277 16.27 -6.35 29.53
N ILE A 278 17.03 -6.41 28.44
CA ILE A 278 17.52 -5.27 27.68
C ILE A 278 17.37 -5.52 26.17
N ASP A 279 17.29 -4.43 25.41
CA ASP A 279 17.33 -4.51 23.95
C ASP A 279 18.66 -5.12 23.50
N SER A 280 18.58 -6.01 22.52
CA SER A 280 19.73 -6.71 21.97
C SER A 280 20.67 -5.73 21.25
N LYS A 281 21.78 -5.30 21.89
CA LYS A 281 22.86 -4.58 21.21
C LYS A 281 23.57 -5.50 20.22
N VAL A 282 23.86 -4.99 19.02
CA VAL A 282 24.41 -5.70 17.84
C VAL A 282 25.90 -6.06 17.99
N GLU A 283 26.41 -6.29 19.20
CA GLU A 283 27.81 -6.67 19.38
C GLU A 283 27.98 -8.19 19.52
N ARG A 284 28.71 -8.72 18.53
CA ARG A 284 29.32 -10.05 18.54
C ARG A 284 30.14 -10.21 19.83
N THR A 285 30.00 -11.38 20.45
CA THR A 285 30.74 -11.89 21.61
C THR A 285 30.20 -11.49 22.98
N THR A 286 29.46 -12.42 23.62
CA THR A 286 29.74 -12.89 24.99
C THR A 286 28.84 -14.08 25.33
N ARG A 287 29.46 -15.14 25.88
CA ARG A 287 28.83 -16.42 26.25
C ARG A 287 28.02 -16.31 27.56
N GLU A 288 26.89 -17.03 27.59
CA GLU A 288 26.05 -17.48 28.73
C GLU A 288 25.27 -16.44 29.57
N SER A 289 23.98 -16.70 29.84
CA SER A 289 23.00 -15.87 30.57
C SER A 289 22.17 -16.71 31.56
N ASN A 290 21.81 -16.14 32.73
CA ASN A 290 21.09 -16.84 33.82
C ASN A 290 19.78 -16.11 34.24
N ASP A 291 18.84 -15.87 33.33
CA ASP A 291 17.44 -16.24 33.60
C ASP A 291 17.25 -17.59 32.92
N VAL A 292 17.59 -18.64 33.68
CA VAL A 292 17.89 -19.96 33.14
C VAL A 292 16.64 -20.57 32.52
N GLU A 293 15.46 -20.43 33.12
CA GLU A 293 14.30 -21.26 32.75
C GLU A 293 13.63 -20.88 31.42
N ALA A 294 13.31 -19.60 31.18
CA ALA A 294 12.60 -19.21 29.94
C ALA A 294 13.53 -19.22 28.72
N TYR A 295 14.78 -18.76 28.88
CA TYR A 295 15.78 -18.82 27.80
C TYR A 295 16.16 -20.27 27.48
N ASP A 296 16.42 -21.10 28.51
CA ASP A 296 16.74 -22.51 28.28
C ASP A 296 15.53 -23.27 27.74
N LEU A 297 14.30 -22.96 28.16
CA LEU A 297 13.09 -23.53 27.55
C LEU A 297 13.02 -23.25 26.04
N ILE A 298 13.27 -22.00 25.64
CA ILE A 298 13.11 -21.56 24.25
C ILE A 298 14.28 -22.03 23.36
N MET A 299 15.50 -22.16 23.90
CA MET A 299 16.72 -22.49 23.12
C MET A 299 17.25 -23.90 23.33
N LYS A 300 17.16 -24.47 24.54
CA LYS A 300 17.72 -25.77 24.91
C LYS A 300 16.63 -26.85 25.02
N ASP A 301 15.56 -26.61 25.78
CA ASP A 301 14.47 -27.57 26.02
C ASP A 301 13.34 -27.44 25.00
N LYS A 302 13.69 -27.38 23.71
CA LYS A 302 12.72 -27.19 22.61
C LYS A 302 11.62 -28.27 22.60
N GLU A 303 11.97 -29.49 23.02
CA GLU A 303 11.02 -30.60 23.14
C GLU A 303 9.98 -30.34 24.25
N ARG A 304 10.41 -29.76 25.38
CA ARG A 304 9.50 -29.37 26.47
C ARG A 304 8.53 -28.29 26.01
N LEU A 305 8.99 -27.34 25.20
CA LEU A 305 8.14 -26.31 24.60
C LEU A 305 7.06 -26.90 23.68
N LEU A 306 7.28 -28.07 23.08
CA LEU A 306 6.30 -28.78 22.25
C LEU A 306 5.30 -29.63 23.05
N SER A 307 5.55 -29.85 24.34
CA SER A 307 4.66 -30.62 25.22
C SER A 307 3.43 -29.83 25.65
N PHE A 308 2.27 -30.49 25.68
CA PHE A 308 1.04 -29.94 26.27
C PHE A 308 1.12 -29.71 27.79
N ALA A 309 2.12 -30.27 28.50
CA ALA A 309 2.33 -29.97 29.91
C ALA A 309 2.89 -28.56 30.12
N GLU A 310 3.66 -28.04 29.16
CA GLU A 310 4.30 -26.73 29.25
C GLU A 310 3.29 -25.61 28.88
N PRO A 311 2.98 -24.67 29.80
CA PRO A 311 1.99 -23.62 29.55
C PRO A 311 2.36 -22.62 28.47
N VAL A 312 3.65 -22.36 28.28
CA VAL A 312 4.13 -21.39 27.30
C VAL A 312 3.76 -21.82 25.87
N ARG A 313 3.11 -20.90 25.16
CA ARG A 313 2.70 -21.04 23.76
C ARG A 313 2.70 -19.74 22.96
N PHE A 314 2.80 -18.60 23.62
CA PHE A 314 3.06 -17.29 23.01
C PHE A 314 4.48 -16.83 23.37
N ILE A 315 5.25 -16.40 22.39
CA ILE A 315 6.66 -16.03 22.57
C ILE A 315 6.84 -14.60 22.09
N PHE A 316 7.42 -13.73 22.92
CA PHE A 316 7.74 -12.36 22.57
C PHE A 316 9.24 -12.22 22.33
N SER A 317 9.65 -11.59 21.22
CA SER A 317 11.05 -11.41 20.86
C SER A 317 11.30 -10.02 20.28
N HIS A 318 12.39 -9.37 20.68
CA HIS A 318 12.79 -8.06 20.15
C HIS A 318 13.57 -8.18 18.83
N SER A 319 14.56 -9.09 18.78
CA SER A 319 15.35 -9.37 17.58
C SER A 319 14.81 -10.56 16.80
N ALA A 320 15.16 -10.66 15.51
CA ALA A 320 15.13 -11.95 14.82
C ALA A 320 15.87 -12.96 15.71
N LEU A 321 15.21 -14.08 16.00
CA LEU A 321 15.72 -15.09 16.93
C LEU A 321 17.13 -15.53 16.47
N LYS A 322 18.02 -15.89 17.40
CA LYS A 322 19.41 -16.20 17.03
C LYS A 322 19.48 -17.37 16.04
N GLU A 323 20.59 -17.48 15.31
CA GLU A 323 20.92 -18.70 14.56
C GLU A 323 20.80 -19.90 15.50
N GLY A 324 20.01 -20.91 15.11
CA GLY A 324 19.71 -22.08 15.92
C GLY A 324 18.33 -22.11 16.59
N TRP A 325 17.56 -21.03 16.61
CA TRP A 325 16.12 -21.11 16.95
C TRP A 325 15.30 -21.43 15.69
N ASP A 326 14.68 -22.60 15.69
CA ASP A 326 13.86 -23.08 14.58
C ASP A 326 12.85 -24.12 15.11
N ASN A 327 11.65 -23.64 15.46
CA ASN A 327 10.61 -24.49 16.02
C ASN A 327 9.54 -24.80 14.94
N PRO A 328 9.31 -26.10 14.63
CA PRO A 328 8.39 -26.51 13.58
C PRO A 328 6.91 -26.19 13.88
N ASN A 329 6.55 -25.94 15.13
CA ASN A 329 5.15 -25.77 15.57
C ASN A 329 4.74 -24.30 15.71
N VAL A 330 5.51 -23.37 15.13
CA VAL A 330 5.10 -21.97 15.00
C VAL A 330 4.06 -21.86 13.89
N PHE A 331 2.84 -21.45 14.22
CA PHE A 331 1.74 -21.28 13.25
C PHE A 331 1.33 -19.82 13.07
N GLN A 332 1.68 -18.92 14.00
CA GLN A 332 1.41 -17.50 13.86
C GLN A 332 2.68 -16.68 14.10
N ILE A 333 2.90 -15.70 13.24
CA ILE A 333 3.93 -14.67 13.41
C ILE A 333 3.23 -13.32 13.35
N CYS A 334 3.36 -12.54 14.42
CA CYS A 334 2.83 -11.20 14.51
C CYS A 334 3.97 -10.20 14.65
N THR A 335 4.08 -9.27 13.70
CA THR A 335 5.06 -8.19 13.74
C THR A 335 4.42 -6.93 14.33
N LEU A 336 4.76 -6.64 15.59
CA LEU A 336 4.35 -5.44 16.34
C LEU A 336 5.34 -4.28 16.17
N LYS A 337 6.34 -4.41 15.30
CA LYS A 337 7.32 -3.35 14.99
C LYS A 337 7.03 -2.67 13.65
N GLN A 338 7.25 -1.37 13.57
CA GLN A 338 7.36 -0.65 12.30
C GLN A 338 8.78 -0.85 11.77
N SER A 339 9.01 -1.84 10.90
CA SER A 339 10.31 -2.00 10.25
C SER A 339 10.18 -1.80 8.75
N THR A 340 10.92 -0.81 8.24
CA THR A 340 11.12 -0.50 6.83
C THR A 340 12.15 -1.40 6.15
N ALA A 341 12.85 -2.26 6.91
CA ALA A 341 13.81 -3.19 6.35
C ALA A 341 13.10 -4.46 5.85
N GLU A 342 12.61 -4.41 4.62
CA GLU A 342 11.97 -5.52 3.88
C GLU A 342 12.76 -6.85 4.03
N THR A 343 14.08 -6.80 3.88
CA THR A 343 14.98 -7.97 4.01
C THR A 343 14.92 -8.69 5.38
N ARG A 344 14.55 -7.99 6.47
CA ARG A 344 14.43 -8.57 7.81
C ARG A 344 13.12 -9.33 8.00
N LYS A 345 12.04 -8.92 7.32
CA LYS A 345 10.71 -9.54 7.41
C LYS A 345 10.72 -10.98 6.88
N ARG A 346 11.43 -11.25 5.78
CA ARG A 346 11.58 -12.61 5.24
C ARG A 346 12.32 -13.57 6.16
N GLN A 347 13.40 -13.15 6.79
CA GLN A 347 14.12 -14.01 7.75
C GLN A 347 13.25 -14.36 8.97
N GLU A 348 12.33 -13.48 9.33
CA GLU A 348 11.39 -13.71 10.42
C GLU A 348 10.28 -14.69 10.02
N VAL A 349 9.67 -14.51 8.84
CA VAL A 349 8.69 -15.45 8.28
C VAL A 349 9.32 -16.82 8.02
N GLY A 350 10.55 -16.87 7.52
CA GLY A 350 11.30 -18.09 7.24
C GLY A 350 11.44 -19.02 8.45
N ARG A 351 11.46 -18.47 9.68
CA ARG A 351 11.56 -19.23 10.94
C ARG A 351 10.28 -19.97 11.31
N GLY A 352 9.16 -19.68 10.64
CA GLY A 352 7.89 -20.39 10.83
C GLY A 352 7.58 -21.41 9.72
N LEU A 353 8.41 -21.51 8.68
CA LEU A 353 8.09 -22.28 7.47
C LEU A 353 8.30 -23.78 7.58
N ARG A 354 8.96 -24.28 8.62
CA ARG A 354 9.13 -25.73 8.81
C ARG A 354 7.78 -26.42 9.05
N LEU A 355 7.62 -27.64 8.53
CA LEU A 355 6.45 -28.49 8.81
C LEU A 355 6.42 -28.90 10.28
N CYS A 356 5.23 -28.89 10.88
CA CYS A 356 5.02 -29.17 12.30
C CYS A 356 5.25 -30.64 12.68
N VAL A 357 5.39 -30.89 13.97
CA VAL A 357 5.48 -32.24 14.56
C VAL A 357 4.36 -32.47 15.58
N ASN A 358 3.92 -33.72 15.73
CA ASN A 358 3.00 -34.14 16.78
C ASN A 358 3.73 -34.40 18.13
N GLN A 359 3.01 -34.84 19.16
CA GLN A 359 3.59 -35.17 20.47
C GLN A 359 4.60 -36.33 20.41
N ASP A 360 4.50 -37.22 19.42
CA ASP A 360 5.41 -38.36 19.23
C ASP A 360 6.70 -37.97 18.51
N GLY A 361 6.78 -36.72 18.01
CA GLY A 361 7.92 -36.20 17.25
C GLY A 361 7.85 -36.50 15.75
N ASP A 362 6.77 -37.11 15.26
CA ASP A 362 6.56 -37.38 13.84
C ASP A 362 6.33 -36.08 13.08
N ARG A 363 7.00 -35.92 11.95
CA ARG A 363 6.81 -34.77 11.06
C ARG A 363 5.51 -34.94 10.28
N MET A 364 4.68 -33.90 10.30
CA MET A 364 3.42 -33.83 9.58
C MET A 364 3.64 -33.47 8.11
N ASP A 365 4.34 -34.32 7.37
CA ASP A 365 4.66 -34.12 5.94
C ASP A 365 3.67 -34.84 5.00
N ILE A 366 3.96 -34.84 3.70
CA ILE A 366 3.11 -35.47 2.70
C ILE A 366 3.04 -37.00 2.85
N GLY A 367 4.06 -37.63 3.43
CA GLY A 367 4.05 -39.07 3.70
C GLY A 367 3.09 -39.42 4.84
N PHE A 368 3.01 -38.56 5.86
CA PHE A 368 2.10 -38.76 6.99
C PHE A 368 0.67 -38.30 6.72
N LEU A 369 0.48 -37.13 6.08
CA LEU A 369 -0.82 -36.48 5.91
C LEU A 369 -1.39 -36.57 4.49
N GLY A 370 -0.61 -37.00 3.49
CA GLY A 370 -1.01 -36.95 2.09
C GLY A 370 -1.31 -35.52 1.63
N GLU A 371 -2.41 -35.36 0.90
CA GLU A 371 -2.82 -34.07 0.33
C GLU A 371 -3.16 -33.00 1.38
N GLU A 372 -3.47 -33.42 2.61
CA GLU A 372 -3.87 -32.56 3.73
C GLU A 372 -2.71 -31.79 4.39
N VAL A 373 -1.48 -31.97 3.90
CA VAL A 373 -0.27 -31.35 4.45
C VAL A 373 -0.38 -29.84 4.60
N HIS A 374 -0.93 -29.12 3.59
CA HIS A 374 -1.10 -27.67 3.65
C HIS A 374 -2.34 -27.22 4.44
N ARG A 375 -3.30 -28.11 4.72
CA ARG A 375 -4.41 -27.81 5.63
C ARG A 375 -3.91 -27.74 7.07
N VAL A 376 -3.07 -28.69 7.45
CA VAL A 376 -2.43 -28.73 8.79
C VAL A 376 -1.34 -27.66 8.89
N ASN A 377 -0.40 -27.64 7.94
CA ASN A 377 0.78 -26.77 7.95
C ASN A 377 0.51 -25.44 7.25
N GLN A 378 -0.10 -24.50 7.97
CA GLN A 378 -0.29 -23.13 7.51
C GLN A 378 0.29 -22.14 8.52
N LEU A 379 1.24 -21.33 8.07
CA LEU A 379 1.80 -20.20 8.81
C LEU A 379 0.95 -18.96 8.53
N THR A 380 0.37 -18.37 9.56
CA THR A 380 -0.39 -17.12 9.47
C THR A 380 0.48 -15.95 9.92
N VAL A 381 0.71 -15.01 9.02
CA VAL A 381 1.46 -13.78 9.30
C VAL A 381 0.48 -12.64 9.53
N ILE A 382 0.51 -12.04 10.71
CA ILE A 382 -0.29 -10.86 11.06
C ILE A 382 0.59 -9.64 10.82
N ALA A 383 0.31 -8.91 9.74
CA ALA A 383 1.11 -7.78 9.31
C ALA A 383 0.56 -6.46 9.88
N SER A 384 1.44 -5.49 10.12
CA SER A 384 1.08 -4.13 10.55
C SER A 384 0.72 -3.20 9.38
N GLU A 385 0.74 -3.71 8.17
CA GLU A 385 0.44 -2.99 6.94
C GLU A 385 -0.76 -3.60 6.21
N SER A 386 -1.23 -2.92 5.16
CA SER A 386 -2.31 -3.44 4.33
C SER A 386 -1.94 -4.80 3.72
N TYR A 387 -2.94 -5.66 3.52
CA TYR A 387 -2.77 -6.97 2.90
C TYR A 387 -2.03 -6.86 1.57
N ASP A 388 -2.45 -5.95 0.70
CA ASP A 388 -1.88 -5.77 -0.64
C ASP A 388 -0.39 -5.40 -0.59
N GLN A 389 0.00 -4.53 0.34
CA GLN A 389 1.37 -4.08 0.49
C GLN A 389 2.28 -5.21 0.97
N PHE A 390 1.86 -5.95 2.00
CA PHE A 390 2.64 -7.08 2.52
C PHE A 390 2.75 -8.21 1.50
N ALA A 391 1.62 -8.57 0.86
CA ALA A 391 1.58 -9.65 -0.12
C ALA A 391 2.45 -9.34 -1.33
N LYS A 392 2.45 -8.10 -1.85
CA LYS A 392 3.32 -7.69 -2.95
C LYS A 392 4.79 -7.67 -2.56
N GLY A 393 5.12 -7.16 -1.38
CA GLY A 393 6.49 -7.16 -0.87
C GLY A 393 7.05 -8.59 -0.77
N LEU A 394 6.33 -9.48 -0.09
CA LEU A 394 6.76 -10.88 0.07
C LEU A 394 6.93 -11.60 -1.28
N GLN A 395 6.01 -11.40 -2.22
CA GLN A 395 6.11 -12.04 -3.53
C GLN A 395 7.26 -11.46 -4.36
N THR A 396 7.48 -10.15 -4.33
CA THR A 396 8.64 -9.51 -4.99
C THR A 396 9.95 -10.07 -4.46
N GLU A 397 10.08 -10.20 -3.14
CA GLU A 397 11.27 -10.79 -2.50
C GLU A 397 11.47 -12.27 -2.86
N LEU A 398 10.40 -13.05 -2.99
CA LEU A 398 10.47 -14.44 -3.48
C LEU A 398 10.96 -14.46 -4.94
N ALA A 399 10.45 -13.56 -5.78
CA ALA A 399 10.83 -13.45 -7.19
C ALA A 399 12.30 -13.09 -7.40
N GLU A 400 12.88 -12.22 -6.56
CA GLU A 400 14.28 -11.80 -6.65
C GLU A 400 15.26 -12.97 -6.49
N VAL A 401 14.95 -13.94 -5.64
CA VAL A 401 15.80 -15.12 -5.43
C VAL A 401 15.63 -16.18 -6.52
N VAL A 402 14.45 -16.23 -7.14
CA VAL A 402 14.22 -17.10 -8.32
C VAL A 402 14.98 -16.58 -9.56
N ALA A 403 15.48 -15.34 -9.56
CA ALA A 403 16.19 -14.70 -10.67
C ALA A 403 17.54 -15.35 -11.07
N GLU A 404 17.96 -16.43 -10.41
CA GLU A 404 19.15 -17.20 -10.75
C GLU A 404 18.87 -18.44 -11.62
N ARG A 405 17.63 -18.63 -12.11
CA ARG A 405 17.33 -19.68 -13.10
C ARG A 405 17.91 -19.30 -14.47
N PRO A 406 18.57 -20.24 -15.19
CA PRO A 406 18.97 -19.99 -16.57
C PRO A 406 17.72 -19.70 -17.40
N VAL A 407 17.78 -18.64 -18.19
CA VAL A 407 16.70 -18.20 -19.11
C VAL A 407 16.88 -18.84 -20.50
N LYS A 408 18.07 -19.39 -20.76
CA LYS A 408 18.46 -19.96 -22.04
C LYS A 408 18.86 -21.41 -21.88
N VAL A 409 18.47 -22.20 -22.85
CA VAL A 409 18.84 -23.59 -23.00
C VAL A 409 20.18 -23.60 -23.72
N THR A 410 21.23 -24.08 -23.04
CA THR A 410 22.58 -24.22 -23.60
C THR A 410 23.02 -25.68 -23.51
N ILE A 411 24.04 -26.07 -24.28
CA ILE A 411 24.60 -27.44 -24.23
C ILE A 411 25.10 -27.77 -22.80
N GLU A 412 25.74 -26.78 -22.15
CA GLU A 412 26.23 -26.85 -20.77
C GLU A 412 25.12 -27.16 -19.73
N LEU A 413 23.84 -26.94 -20.07
CA LEU A 413 22.72 -27.27 -19.20
C LEU A 413 22.58 -28.79 -18.99
N PHE A 414 22.89 -29.56 -20.04
CA PHE A 414 22.72 -31.01 -20.06
C PHE A 414 24.02 -31.74 -19.72
N GLU A 415 25.16 -31.19 -20.11
CA GLU A 415 26.47 -31.83 -19.92
C GLU A 415 26.80 -32.13 -18.44
N GLY A 416 27.22 -33.36 -18.17
CA GLY A 416 27.61 -33.83 -16.83
C GLY A 416 26.45 -34.15 -15.89
N LYS A 417 25.20 -34.08 -16.35
CA LYS A 417 24.01 -34.49 -15.57
C LYS A 417 23.87 -36.01 -15.58
N VAL A 418 23.55 -36.59 -14.42
CA VAL A 418 23.15 -38.00 -14.32
C VAL A 418 21.64 -38.06 -14.51
N VAL A 419 21.20 -38.78 -15.53
CA VAL A 419 19.78 -38.97 -15.87
C VAL A 419 19.43 -40.45 -15.85
N LYS A 420 18.18 -40.75 -15.53
CA LYS A 420 17.66 -42.11 -15.57
C LYS A 420 17.00 -42.37 -16.91
N THR A 421 17.32 -43.50 -17.52
CA THR A 421 16.62 -43.99 -18.72
C THR A 421 15.24 -44.56 -18.34
N LEU A 422 14.39 -44.81 -19.35
CA LEU A 422 13.12 -45.56 -19.16
C LEU A 422 13.32 -46.96 -18.54
N SER A 423 14.55 -47.47 -18.59
CA SER A 423 15.00 -48.75 -18.03
C SER A 423 15.48 -48.67 -16.57
N ASP A 424 15.44 -47.47 -15.95
CA ASP A 424 15.96 -47.15 -14.60
C ASP A 424 17.48 -47.29 -14.45
N GLU A 425 18.24 -47.11 -15.54
CA GLU A 425 19.71 -47.07 -15.51
C GLU A 425 20.24 -45.63 -15.43
N ASP A 426 21.24 -45.40 -14.57
CA ASP A 426 21.89 -44.09 -14.41
C ASP A 426 22.91 -43.85 -15.54
N VAL A 427 22.67 -42.83 -16.37
CA VAL A 427 23.53 -42.44 -17.48
C VAL A 427 24.02 -41.01 -17.28
N VAL A 428 25.32 -40.77 -17.46
CA VAL A 428 25.88 -39.42 -17.47
C VAL A 428 25.73 -38.86 -18.88
N ILE A 429 25.09 -37.71 -19.03
CA ILE A 429 25.03 -36.99 -20.30
C ILE A 429 26.43 -36.44 -20.62
N ASP A 430 27.06 -36.99 -21.65
CA ASP A 430 28.32 -36.47 -22.18
C ASP A 430 28.07 -35.31 -23.16
N ASN A 431 29.16 -34.70 -23.64
CA ASN A 431 29.10 -33.54 -24.53
C ASN A 431 28.37 -33.84 -25.86
N GLU A 432 28.51 -35.08 -26.36
CA GLU A 432 27.90 -35.52 -27.61
C GLU A 432 26.37 -35.65 -27.44
N LEU A 433 25.92 -36.32 -26.38
CA LEU A 433 24.50 -36.46 -26.06
C LEU A 433 23.85 -35.10 -25.72
N ALA A 434 24.55 -34.23 -24.98
CA ALA A 434 24.08 -32.87 -24.69
C ALA A 434 23.91 -32.03 -25.96
N THR A 435 24.83 -32.17 -26.92
CA THR A 435 24.76 -31.49 -28.22
C THR A 435 23.59 -32.02 -29.06
N ASN A 436 23.36 -33.33 -29.04
CA ASN A 436 22.24 -33.97 -29.75
C ASN A 436 20.90 -33.53 -29.16
N ILE A 437 20.74 -33.49 -27.83
CA ILE A 437 19.54 -32.98 -27.17
C ILE A 437 19.28 -31.52 -27.55
N HIS A 438 20.30 -30.67 -27.46
CA HIS A 438 20.17 -29.25 -27.80
C HIS A 438 19.81 -29.04 -29.28
N PHE A 439 20.40 -29.81 -30.19
CA PHE A 439 20.09 -29.76 -31.62
C PHE A 439 18.66 -30.25 -31.91
N ASP A 440 18.22 -31.34 -31.27
CA ASP A 440 16.88 -31.90 -31.44
C ASP A 440 15.78 -30.91 -31.03
N LEU A 441 16.00 -30.19 -29.92
CA LEU A 441 15.10 -29.13 -29.46
C LEU A 441 15.01 -27.95 -30.44
N ILE A 442 16.10 -27.62 -31.16
CA ILE A 442 16.10 -26.60 -32.22
C ILE A 442 15.33 -27.11 -33.45
N VAL A 443 15.59 -28.35 -33.89
CA VAL A 443 14.98 -28.95 -35.10
C VAL A 443 13.46 -29.05 -34.94
N HIS A 444 12.99 -29.45 -33.77
CA HIS A 444 11.56 -29.54 -33.48
C HIS A 444 10.92 -28.17 -33.21
N GLY A 445 11.69 -27.09 -33.21
CA GLY A 445 11.21 -25.72 -33.02
C GLY A 445 10.81 -25.42 -31.58
N TYR A 446 11.31 -26.19 -30.61
CA TYR A 446 11.14 -25.95 -29.18
C TYR A 446 12.10 -24.87 -28.65
N LEU A 447 13.18 -24.59 -29.39
CA LEU A 447 14.10 -23.49 -29.13
C LEU A 447 14.10 -22.47 -30.25
N ASP A 448 14.18 -21.19 -29.88
CA ASP A 448 14.36 -20.09 -30.82
C ASP A 448 15.86 -19.84 -31.13
N LYS A 449 16.13 -18.90 -32.05
CA LYS A 449 17.50 -18.55 -32.46
C LYS A 449 18.36 -17.95 -31.34
N LYS A 450 17.79 -17.63 -30.18
CA LYS A 450 18.47 -17.07 -29.01
C LYS A 450 18.66 -18.11 -27.89
N GLY A 451 18.18 -19.34 -28.09
CA GLY A 451 18.21 -20.42 -27.12
C GLY A 451 17.08 -20.34 -26.08
N GLU A 452 15.99 -19.64 -26.39
CA GLU A 452 14.81 -19.50 -25.52
C GLU A 452 13.75 -20.54 -25.90
N LEU A 453 13.03 -21.08 -24.90
CA LEU A 453 11.93 -22.01 -25.14
C LEU A 453 10.77 -21.31 -25.86
N THR A 454 10.29 -21.91 -26.94
CA THR A 454 9.25 -21.34 -27.80
C THR A 454 7.85 -21.63 -27.28
N ASP A 455 6.86 -20.88 -27.78
CA ASP A 455 5.45 -21.10 -27.46
C ASP A 455 4.97 -22.52 -27.86
N LYS A 456 5.63 -23.11 -28.88
CA LYS A 456 5.38 -24.49 -29.34
C LYS A 456 5.77 -25.53 -28.28
N TYR A 457 6.89 -25.34 -27.59
CA TYR A 457 7.33 -26.24 -26.53
C TYR A 457 6.31 -26.30 -25.39
N TYR A 458 5.83 -25.14 -24.92
CA TYR A 458 4.88 -25.09 -23.81
C TYR A 458 3.53 -25.72 -24.16
N GLN A 459 3.01 -25.47 -25.37
CA GLN A 459 1.75 -26.06 -25.85
C GLN A 459 1.82 -27.58 -25.99
N GLU A 460 2.91 -28.11 -26.52
CA GLU A 460 3.08 -29.57 -26.73
C GLU A 460 3.48 -30.29 -25.44
N LYS A 461 4.05 -29.58 -24.46
CA LYS A 461 4.26 -30.10 -23.11
C LYS A 461 2.94 -30.25 -22.35
N GLU A 462 2.08 -29.23 -22.34
CA GLU A 462 0.78 -29.27 -21.64
C GLU A 462 -0.18 -30.32 -22.20
N SER A 463 -0.06 -30.64 -23.50
CA SER A 463 -0.87 -31.67 -24.16
C SER A 463 -0.25 -33.07 -24.14
N GLU A 464 0.90 -33.25 -23.47
CA GLU A 464 1.71 -34.49 -23.46
C GLU A 464 2.19 -34.96 -24.85
N GLN A 465 2.19 -34.08 -25.85
CA GLN A 465 2.54 -34.37 -27.25
C GLN A 465 3.98 -34.07 -27.62
N LEU A 466 4.84 -33.70 -26.66
CA LEU A 466 6.25 -33.37 -26.92
C LEU A 466 6.98 -34.52 -27.63
N VAL A 467 7.60 -34.24 -28.78
CA VAL A 467 8.28 -35.21 -29.65
C VAL A 467 9.79 -35.01 -29.56
N LEU A 468 10.54 -36.07 -29.23
CA LEU A 468 11.99 -36.11 -29.40
C LEU A 468 12.33 -37.15 -30.46
N SER A 469 13.48 -37.02 -31.11
CA SER A 469 13.97 -38.04 -32.06
C SER A 469 14.05 -39.44 -31.43
N GLU A 470 13.93 -40.51 -32.23
CA GLU A 470 13.92 -41.90 -31.75
C GLU A 470 15.13 -42.26 -30.86
N GLU A 471 16.29 -41.67 -31.14
CA GLU A 471 17.54 -41.83 -30.38
C GLU A 471 17.51 -41.17 -28.98
N LEU A 472 16.60 -40.22 -28.75
CA LEU A 472 16.45 -39.47 -27.50
C LEU A 472 15.18 -39.81 -26.73
N ALA A 473 14.35 -40.72 -27.26
CA ALA A 473 13.08 -41.11 -26.65
C ALA A 473 13.25 -41.67 -25.23
N GLU A 474 14.35 -42.38 -24.98
CA GLU A 474 14.70 -42.95 -23.67
C GLU A 474 15.01 -41.91 -22.59
N TYR A 475 15.35 -40.67 -22.99
CA TYR A 475 15.70 -39.57 -22.10
C TYR A 475 14.59 -38.52 -21.98
N LYS A 476 13.43 -38.73 -22.62
CA LYS A 476 12.34 -37.73 -22.72
C LYS A 476 11.93 -37.15 -21.37
N THR A 477 11.68 -38.00 -20.37
CA THR A 477 11.28 -37.56 -19.02
C THR A 477 12.37 -36.72 -18.37
N ALA A 478 13.63 -37.16 -18.45
CA ALA A 478 14.77 -36.46 -17.86
C ALA A 478 15.06 -35.12 -18.57
N VAL A 479 14.92 -35.06 -19.89
CA VAL A 479 15.07 -33.82 -20.67
C VAL A 479 13.98 -32.82 -20.28
N VAL A 480 12.72 -33.25 -20.14
CA VAL A 480 11.63 -32.38 -19.67
C VAL A 480 11.88 -31.88 -18.25
N GLU A 481 12.33 -32.74 -17.34
CA GLU A 481 12.71 -32.33 -15.97
C GLU A 481 13.84 -31.29 -15.96
N ILE A 482 14.84 -31.42 -16.84
CA ILE A 482 15.92 -30.44 -16.98
C ILE A 482 15.39 -29.13 -17.57
N LEU A 483 14.53 -29.19 -18.59
CA LEU A 483 13.93 -28.00 -19.20
C LEU A 483 12.97 -27.26 -18.26
N ASP A 484 12.34 -27.96 -17.30
CA ASP A 484 11.48 -27.37 -16.27
C ASP A 484 12.24 -26.51 -15.26
N THR A 485 13.57 -26.62 -15.24
CA THR A 485 14.43 -25.74 -14.47
C THR A 485 14.62 -24.35 -15.12
N ILE A 486 14.18 -24.18 -16.37
CA ILE A 486 14.36 -22.97 -17.20
C ILE A 486 13.16 -22.03 -17.03
N TYR A 487 13.47 -20.74 -17.03
CA TYR A 487 12.52 -19.66 -16.76
C TYR A 487 11.54 -19.38 -17.93
N ASN A 488 10.23 -19.22 -17.65
CA ASN A 488 9.21 -18.84 -18.64
C ASN A 488 8.74 -17.37 -18.46
N PRO A 489 9.27 -16.42 -19.27
CA PRO A 489 8.98 -14.99 -19.12
C PRO A 489 7.65 -14.50 -19.73
N LYS A 490 6.85 -15.37 -20.37
CA LYS A 490 5.71 -14.91 -21.21
C LYS A 490 4.32 -15.02 -20.58
N VAL A 491 4.21 -15.37 -19.30
CA VAL A 491 2.89 -15.54 -18.66
C VAL A 491 2.09 -14.24 -18.55
N MET A 492 2.62 -13.04 -18.81
CA MET A 492 1.82 -11.81 -19.01
C MET A 492 2.73 -10.60 -19.28
N GLN A 493 2.49 -9.87 -20.38
CA GLN A 493 3.06 -8.53 -20.60
C GLN A 493 1.96 -7.48 -20.79
N PRO A 494 1.95 -6.39 -20.00
CA PRO A 494 1.21 -5.16 -20.30
C PRO A 494 2.03 -4.18 -21.16
N GLU A 495 1.35 -3.40 -22.00
CA GLU A 495 1.91 -2.37 -22.90
C GLU A 495 2.49 -1.14 -22.17
N ASN A 496 3.52 -0.56 -22.78
CA ASN A 496 4.43 0.44 -22.19
C ASN A 496 3.97 1.89 -22.48
N ALA A 497 3.44 2.59 -21.47
CA ALA A 497 2.72 3.87 -21.60
C ALA A 497 3.59 5.16 -21.55
N ARG A 498 4.87 5.15 -21.99
CA ARG A 498 5.80 6.28 -21.77
C ARG A 498 6.29 7.06 -23.01
N ALA A 499 5.65 6.93 -24.18
CA ALA A 499 6.16 7.54 -25.42
C ALA A 499 5.49 8.86 -25.90
N SER A 500 4.45 9.40 -25.23
CA SER A 500 3.50 10.30 -25.93
C SER A 500 3.26 11.69 -25.32
N ASN A 501 4.22 12.36 -24.68
CA ASN A 501 4.00 13.70 -24.13
C ASN A 501 4.13 14.81 -25.20
N VAL A 502 3.17 15.74 -25.24
CA VAL A 502 3.08 16.90 -26.16
C VAL A 502 2.90 18.22 -25.39
N SER A 503 3.42 19.32 -25.93
CA SER A 503 3.25 20.69 -25.39
C SER A 503 2.40 21.53 -26.35
N LEU A 504 1.45 22.29 -25.82
CA LEU A 504 0.56 23.14 -26.60
C LEU A 504 1.25 24.44 -27.02
N THR A 505 1.05 24.84 -28.27
CA THR A 505 1.50 26.09 -28.88
C THR A 505 0.30 26.98 -29.19
N PHE A 506 0.36 28.25 -28.77
CA PHE A 506 -0.69 29.24 -29.02
C PHE A 506 -0.60 29.80 -30.44
N ASP A 507 -1.72 29.90 -31.14
CA ASP A 507 -1.81 30.41 -32.51
C ASP A 507 -2.29 31.88 -32.53
N GLN A 508 -1.33 32.77 -32.78
CA GLN A 508 -1.57 34.22 -32.82
C GLN A 508 -2.46 34.66 -33.98
N GLU A 509 -2.45 33.95 -35.12
CA GLU A 509 -3.26 34.31 -36.28
C GLU A 509 -4.75 34.03 -36.02
N LYS A 510 -5.06 32.90 -35.38
CA LYS A 510 -6.44 32.56 -34.98
C LYS A 510 -6.98 33.52 -33.93
N PHE A 511 -6.14 33.94 -32.98
CA PHE A 511 -6.53 34.94 -31.97
C PHE A 511 -6.88 36.30 -32.60
N ASN A 512 -6.15 36.72 -33.63
CA ASN A 512 -6.35 38.00 -34.31
C ASN A 512 -7.52 38.00 -35.32
N ARG A 513 -8.25 36.89 -35.48
CA ARG A 513 -9.47 36.84 -36.30
C ARG A 513 -10.54 37.78 -35.76
N LYS A 514 -11.25 38.45 -36.67
CA LYS A 514 -12.28 39.45 -36.33
C LYS A 514 -13.41 38.84 -35.52
N GLU A 515 -13.76 37.59 -35.82
CA GLU A 515 -14.80 36.80 -35.19
C GLU A 515 -14.48 36.50 -33.72
N PHE A 516 -13.24 36.11 -33.42
CA PHE A 516 -12.80 35.86 -32.04
C PHE A 516 -12.69 37.15 -31.22
N GLN A 517 -12.14 38.22 -31.80
CA GLN A 517 -12.02 39.51 -31.11
C GLN A 517 -13.39 40.10 -30.74
N ALA A 518 -14.40 39.92 -31.60
CA ALA A 518 -15.76 40.34 -31.32
C ALA A 518 -16.43 39.48 -30.24
N LEU A 519 -16.20 38.16 -30.24
CA LEU A 519 -16.62 37.27 -29.15
C LEU A 519 -15.99 37.72 -27.82
N TRP A 520 -14.68 37.93 -27.79
CA TRP A 520 -13.93 38.30 -26.59
C TRP A 520 -14.43 39.63 -26.00
N LYS A 521 -14.64 40.65 -26.82
CA LYS A 521 -15.17 41.95 -26.38
C LYS A 521 -16.55 41.85 -25.71
N ASN A 522 -17.35 40.85 -26.07
CA ASN A 522 -18.69 40.65 -25.52
C ASN A 522 -18.71 39.80 -24.23
N ILE A 523 -17.65 39.05 -23.94
CA ILE A 523 -17.57 38.15 -22.76
C ILE A 523 -16.54 38.58 -21.71
N ASN A 524 -15.66 39.54 -22.02
CA ASN A 524 -14.54 39.90 -21.15
C ASN A 524 -14.89 40.88 -20.01
N ALA A 525 -16.14 41.29 -19.84
CA ALA A 525 -16.52 42.23 -18.78
C ALA A 525 -16.62 41.55 -17.41
N LYS A 526 -16.06 42.15 -16.37
CA LYS A 526 -16.25 41.68 -14.99
C LYS A 526 -17.61 42.14 -14.46
N THR A 527 -18.13 41.41 -13.48
CA THR A 527 -19.39 41.75 -12.81
C THR A 527 -19.27 41.61 -11.30
N ALA A 528 -20.11 42.34 -10.58
CA ALA A 528 -20.37 42.16 -9.15
C ALA A 528 -21.82 41.69 -8.94
N TYR A 529 -22.06 40.87 -7.93
CA TYR A 529 -23.40 40.35 -7.61
C TYR A 529 -23.95 40.95 -6.31
N VAL A 530 -25.27 41.00 -6.20
CA VAL A 530 -26.02 41.31 -4.97
C VAL A 530 -27.03 40.17 -4.73
N VAL A 531 -27.20 39.78 -3.47
CA VAL A 531 -28.12 38.71 -3.05
C VAL A 531 -28.95 39.19 -1.88
N ASP A 532 -30.25 38.91 -1.91
CA ASP A 532 -31.18 39.12 -0.80
C ASP A 532 -31.73 37.76 -0.33
N PHE A 533 -31.63 37.43 0.96
CA PHE A 533 -32.17 36.18 1.51
C PHE A 533 -32.47 36.27 3.01
N GLU A 534 -33.47 35.51 3.48
CA GLU A 534 -33.86 35.48 4.88
C GLU A 534 -32.99 34.50 5.69
N THR A 535 -32.30 35.02 6.72
CA THR A 535 -31.37 34.21 7.54
C THR A 535 -32.08 33.11 8.33
N GLU A 536 -33.30 33.36 8.82
CA GLU A 536 -34.08 32.38 9.61
C GLU A 536 -34.60 31.22 8.74
N GLU A 537 -34.83 31.46 7.44
CA GLU A 537 -35.16 30.39 6.50
C GLU A 537 -33.93 29.49 6.25
N LEU A 538 -32.76 30.09 6.03
CA LEU A 538 -31.50 29.35 5.84
C LEU A 538 -31.18 28.46 7.04
N VAL A 539 -31.34 28.98 8.27
CA VAL A 539 -31.09 28.21 9.50
C VAL A 539 -32.02 26.99 9.57
N ARG A 540 -33.33 27.15 9.34
CA ARG A 540 -34.30 26.05 9.41
C ARG A 540 -34.01 24.96 8.37
N LYS A 541 -33.68 25.35 7.13
CA LYS A 541 -33.35 24.39 6.06
C LYS A 541 -32.02 23.67 6.33
N ALA A 542 -31.00 24.40 6.78
CA ALA A 542 -29.70 23.81 7.14
C ALA A 542 -29.82 22.79 8.27
N VAL A 543 -30.59 23.08 9.32
CA VAL A 543 -30.86 22.13 10.42
C VAL A 543 -31.52 20.86 9.89
N ALA A 544 -32.59 20.98 9.09
CA ALA A 544 -33.29 19.83 8.53
C ALA A 544 -32.37 18.97 7.62
N LYS A 545 -31.54 19.61 6.79
CA LYS A 545 -30.59 18.94 5.91
C LYS A 545 -29.50 18.20 6.71
N LEU A 546 -28.94 18.85 7.73
CA LEU A 546 -27.95 18.23 8.63
C LEU A 546 -28.55 17.01 9.35
N ASP A 547 -29.76 17.12 9.87
CA ASP A 547 -30.41 16.04 10.60
C ASP A 547 -30.72 14.81 9.73
N LEU A 548 -30.92 15.01 8.44
CA LEU A 548 -31.23 13.94 7.48
C LEU A 548 -29.98 13.34 6.83
N HIS A 549 -28.95 14.16 6.56
CA HIS A 549 -27.84 13.77 5.68
C HIS A 549 -26.46 13.77 6.36
N LEU A 550 -26.30 14.35 7.55
CA LEU A 550 -25.01 14.36 8.23
C LEU A 550 -24.69 12.98 8.81
N LEU A 551 -23.82 12.26 8.09
CA LEU A 551 -23.28 10.97 8.48
C LEU A 551 -21.76 11.06 8.57
N VAL A 552 -21.24 11.04 9.78
CA VAL A 552 -19.81 11.02 10.07
C VAL A 552 -19.36 9.56 10.13
N PRO A 553 -18.44 9.14 9.24
CA PRO A 553 -17.93 7.78 9.28
C PRO A 553 -17.15 7.55 10.57
N LYS A 554 -17.46 6.47 11.27
CA LYS A 554 -16.62 5.96 12.35
C LYS A 554 -15.32 5.41 11.74
N ILE A 555 -14.21 5.52 12.47
CA ILE A 555 -13.00 4.79 12.10
C ILE A 555 -13.29 3.31 12.31
N PHE A 556 -13.02 2.51 11.28
CA PHE A 556 -13.01 1.06 11.36
C PHE A 556 -11.70 0.52 10.80
N TYR A 557 -11.29 -0.61 11.35
CA TYR A 557 -10.16 -1.38 10.84
C TYR A 557 -10.70 -2.48 9.97
N THR A 558 -10.11 -2.65 8.79
CA THR A 558 -10.40 -3.78 7.93
C THR A 558 -9.30 -4.81 8.14
N VAL A 559 -9.70 -6.01 8.58
CA VAL A 559 -8.82 -7.17 8.62
C VAL A 559 -9.10 -7.98 7.35
N SER A 560 -8.16 -7.94 6.42
CA SER A 560 -8.19 -8.73 5.19
C SER A 560 -7.31 -9.96 5.35
N THR A 561 -7.84 -11.12 5.00
CA THR A 561 -7.12 -12.39 5.03
C THR A 561 -6.99 -12.93 3.62
N GLY A 562 -5.78 -13.34 3.26
CA GLY A 562 -5.52 -14.05 2.02
C GLY A 562 -4.42 -15.08 2.20
N ALA A 563 -4.30 -15.97 1.24
CA ALA A 563 -3.31 -17.04 1.30
C ALA A 563 -2.82 -17.36 -0.11
N MET A 564 -1.59 -17.85 -0.18
CA MET A 564 -0.98 -18.32 -1.43
C MET A 564 -1.22 -19.84 -1.54
N ASP A 565 -1.80 -20.32 -2.63
CA ASP A 565 -2.04 -21.76 -2.84
C ASP A 565 -0.85 -22.44 -3.51
N ALA A 566 -0.40 -21.88 -4.62
CA ALA A 566 0.74 -22.32 -5.41
C ALA A 566 1.40 -21.11 -6.04
N ILE A 567 2.69 -21.23 -6.37
CA ILE A 567 3.42 -20.20 -7.12
C ILE A 567 3.37 -20.59 -8.58
N SER A 568 2.71 -19.77 -9.40
CA SER A 568 2.51 -20.03 -10.82
C SER A 568 3.73 -19.64 -11.65
N SER A 569 4.26 -18.43 -11.43
CA SER A 569 5.47 -17.93 -12.10
C SER A 569 6.10 -16.78 -11.31
N LYS A 570 7.35 -16.43 -11.64
CA LYS A 570 8.03 -15.28 -11.04
C LYS A 570 7.37 -13.96 -11.43
N GLU A 571 6.87 -13.82 -12.67
CA GLU A 571 6.13 -12.64 -13.08
C GLU A 571 4.86 -12.45 -12.26
N SER A 572 4.15 -13.55 -11.96
CA SER A 572 2.97 -13.53 -11.07
C SER A 572 3.36 -13.02 -9.68
N LEU A 573 4.48 -13.52 -9.13
CA LEU A 573 5.04 -13.03 -7.88
C LEU A 573 5.41 -11.53 -7.95
N MET A 574 6.06 -11.06 -9.02
CA MET A 574 6.43 -9.64 -9.16
C MET A 574 5.21 -8.72 -9.31
N ARG A 575 4.12 -9.20 -9.92
CA ARG A 575 2.85 -8.45 -10.01
C ARG A 575 1.99 -8.56 -8.75
N GLY A 576 2.27 -9.56 -7.92
CA GLY A 576 1.59 -9.81 -6.66
C GLY A 576 0.30 -10.63 -6.79
N GLU A 577 0.15 -11.43 -7.85
CA GLU A 577 -1.11 -12.08 -8.25
C GLU A 577 -1.34 -13.46 -7.60
N ASP A 578 -0.32 -14.09 -7.02
CA ASP A 578 -0.42 -15.45 -6.45
C ASP A 578 -1.11 -15.46 -5.06
N PHE A 579 -1.16 -14.30 -4.39
CA PHE A 579 -1.88 -14.12 -3.13
C PHE A 579 -3.33 -13.70 -3.38
N LYS A 580 -4.28 -14.60 -3.11
CA LYS A 580 -5.71 -14.32 -3.28
C LYS A 580 -6.34 -13.93 -1.95
N GLU A 581 -7.03 -12.78 -1.93
CA GLU A 581 -7.86 -12.39 -0.79
C GLU A 581 -9.04 -13.37 -0.69
N GLN A 582 -9.23 -13.95 0.49
CA GLN A 582 -10.28 -14.94 0.75
C GLN A 582 -11.45 -14.34 1.51
N SER A 583 -11.18 -13.39 2.41
CA SER A 583 -12.20 -12.76 3.24
C SER A 583 -11.72 -11.43 3.80
N SER A 584 -12.64 -10.47 3.94
CA SER A 584 -12.43 -9.23 4.67
C SER A 584 -13.51 -9.04 5.74
N ARG A 585 -13.13 -8.48 6.89
CA ARG A 585 -14.08 -8.07 7.93
C ARG A 585 -13.75 -6.69 8.46
N GLN A 586 -14.79 -5.93 8.78
CA GLN A 586 -14.65 -4.63 9.43
C GLN A 586 -14.78 -4.79 10.95
N VAL A 587 -13.81 -4.23 11.68
CA VAL A 587 -13.78 -4.13 13.12
C VAL A 587 -14.02 -2.66 13.48
N VAL A 588 -15.20 -2.39 14.01
CA VAL A 588 -15.55 -1.06 14.53
C VAL A 588 -15.04 -0.97 15.96
N VAL A 589 -14.13 -0.03 16.21
CA VAL A 589 -13.66 0.25 17.57
C VAL A 589 -14.53 1.34 18.15
N ASN A 590 -15.30 1.00 19.20
CA ASN A 590 -16.07 1.99 19.95
C ASN A 590 -15.14 2.68 20.97
N THR A 591 -14.41 3.67 20.50
CA THR A 591 -13.71 4.61 21.40
C THR A 591 -13.94 6.02 20.92
N SER A 592 -14.45 6.85 21.83
CA SER A 592 -14.44 8.31 21.75
C SER A 592 -13.01 8.76 21.43
N ALA A 593 -12.82 9.59 20.41
CA ALA A 593 -11.51 10.18 20.16
C ALA A 593 -11.03 10.86 21.45
N ASN A 594 -9.87 10.44 21.96
CA ASN A 594 -9.30 11.01 23.18
C ASN A 594 -9.15 12.54 23.05
N GLY A 595 -9.69 13.26 24.02
CA GLY A 595 -10.00 14.69 23.96
C GLY A 595 -8.83 15.66 24.20
N ASN A 596 -7.66 15.44 23.61
CA ASN A 596 -6.50 16.32 23.85
C ASN A 596 -6.48 17.59 22.98
N VAL A 597 -7.12 17.59 21.80
CA VAL A 597 -7.13 18.77 20.92
C VAL A 597 -8.44 19.55 21.07
N LYS A 598 -8.31 20.81 21.51
CA LYS A 598 -9.44 21.75 21.61
C LYS A 598 -9.78 22.28 20.22
N TYR A 599 -10.95 21.89 19.71
CA TYR A 599 -11.47 22.35 18.42
C TYR A 599 -12.36 23.60 18.58
N ASP A 600 -12.10 24.64 17.80
CA ASP A 600 -13.06 25.74 17.60
C ASP A 600 -14.05 25.37 16.49
N LEU A 601 -15.02 24.52 16.82
CA LEU A 601 -16.07 24.06 15.90
C LEU A 601 -16.78 25.24 15.21
N VAL A 602 -17.16 26.26 15.99
CA VAL A 602 -17.89 27.43 15.48
C VAL A 602 -16.99 28.25 14.56
N GLY A 603 -15.75 28.52 14.95
CA GLY A 603 -14.79 29.26 14.14
C GLY A 603 -14.50 28.60 12.80
N LYS A 604 -14.25 27.28 12.78
CA LYS A 604 -14.00 26.53 11.55
C LYS A 604 -15.21 26.52 10.61
N LEU A 605 -16.41 26.33 11.15
CA LEU A 605 -17.63 26.40 10.33
C LEU A 605 -17.85 27.82 9.78
N VAL A 606 -17.52 28.87 10.54
CA VAL A 606 -17.57 30.26 10.06
C VAL A 606 -16.58 30.50 8.92
N GLU A 607 -15.35 29.99 9.04
CA GLU A 607 -14.32 30.11 8.01
C GLU A 607 -14.72 29.40 6.71
N GLU A 608 -15.26 28.18 6.82
CA GLU A 608 -15.65 27.35 5.66
C GLU A 608 -16.98 27.78 5.02
N THR A 609 -17.90 28.40 5.78
CA THR A 609 -19.23 28.81 5.27
C THR A 609 -19.35 30.30 4.98
N GLY A 610 -18.49 31.14 5.59
CA GLY A 610 -18.60 32.59 5.54
C GLY A 610 -19.81 33.17 6.29
N LEU A 611 -20.55 32.36 7.04
CA LEU A 611 -21.70 32.82 7.84
C LEU A 611 -21.26 33.43 9.17
N THR A 612 -22.14 34.21 9.81
CA THR A 612 -21.82 34.79 11.12
C THR A 612 -21.78 33.71 12.21
N ARG A 613 -20.96 33.93 13.25
CA ARG A 613 -20.92 33.06 14.45
C ARG A 613 -22.30 32.82 15.05
N ARG A 614 -23.16 33.85 15.09
CA ARG A 614 -24.53 33.77 15.62
C ARG A 614 -25.36 32.75 14.84
N THR A 615 -25.32 32.82 13.50
CA THR A 615 -26.05 31.91 12.61
C THR A 615 -25.58 30.47 12.77
N ILE A 616 -24.26 30.23 12.83
CA ILE A 616 -23.71 28.87 13.01
C ILE A 616 -24.12 28.27 14.36
N VAL A 617 -24.11 29.06 15.44
CA VAL A 617 -24.57 28.60 16.76
C VAL A 617 -26.06 28.25 16.72
N GLN A 618 -26.90 29.04 16.05
CA GLN A 618 -28.32 28.71 15.87
C GLN A 618 -28.52 27.40 15.11
N VAL A 619 -27.72 27.13 14.07
CA VAL A 619 -27.76 25.86 13.33
C VAL A 619 -27.33 24.69 14.22
N LEU A 620 -26.19 24.79 14.91
CA LEU A 620 -25.66 23.71 15.76
C LEU A 620 -26.52 23.43 17.00
N THR A 621 -27.27 24.41 17.51
CA THR A 621 -28.20 24.20 18.62
C THR A 621 -29.55 23.65 18.17
N GLY A 622 -29.88 23.78 16.88
CA GLY A 622 -31.13 23.28 16.30
C GLY A 622 -31.10 21.82 15.86
N ILE A 623 -29.93 21.23 15.64
CA ILE A 623 -29.77 19.83 15.20
C ILE A 623 -30.06 18.83 16.33
N ARG A 624 -30.46 17.61 15.96
CA ARG A 624 -30.74 16.52 16.90
C ARG A 624 -29.47 16.10 17.67
N LYS A 625 -29.68 15.68 18.92
CA LYS A 625 -28.58 15.30 19.83
C LYS A 625 -27.72 14.16 19.28
N ASP A 626 -28.34 13.13 18.71
CA ASP A 626 -27.64 11.98 18.12
C ASP A 626 -26.78 12.37 16.91
N VAL A 627 -27.20 13.40 16.17
CA VAL A 627 -26.45 13.95 15.03
C VAL A 627 -25.26 14.76 15.52
N PHE A 628 -25.44 15.59 16.55
CA PHE A 628 -24.33 16.35 17.15
C PHE A 628 -23.28 15.47 17.84
N GLU A 629 -23.72 14.38 18.51
CA GLU A 629 -22.81 13.41 19.16
C GLU A 629 -21.82 12.78 18.15
N GLN A 630 -22.14 12.80 16.85
CA GLN A 630 -21.21 12.33 15.80
C GLN A 630 -19.92 13.15 15.70
N PHE A 631 -19.91 14.40 16.20
CA PHE A 631 -18.70 15.21 16.30
C PHE A 631 -17.61 14.51 17.12
N ALA A 632 -17.98 13.76 18.16
CA ALA A 632 -17.01 13.04 19.00
C ALA A 632 -16.35 11.86 18.29
N TYR A 633 -16.92 11.36 17.18
CA TYR A 633 -16.35 10.26 16.41
C TYR A 633 -15.26 10.72 15.45
N ASN A 634 -15.49 11.84 14.74
CA ASN A 634 -14.51 12.44 13.83
C ASN A 634 -14.79 13.95 13.64
N PRO A 635 -14.18 14.81 14.47
CA PRO A 635 -14.37 16.26 14.42
C PRO A 635 -14.13 16.90 13.04
N GLU A 636 -13.04 16.54 12.35
CA GLU A 636 -12.70 17.11 11.05
C GLU A 636 -13.70 16.71 9.97
N ALA A 637 -14.08 15.43 9.93
CA ALA A 637 -15.09 14.95 8.99
C ALA A 637 -16.48 15.57 9.28
N PHE A 638 -16.82 15.77 10.55
CA PHE A 638 -18.04 16.48 10.94
C PHE A 638 -18.02 17.92 10.41
N ILE A 639 -16.95 18.68 10.65
CA ILE A 639 -16.82 20.08 10.21
C ILE A 639 -16.91 20.18 8.69
N LEU A 640 -16.15 19.35 7.96
CA LEU A 640 -16.14 19.37 6.48
C LEU A 640 -17.53 19.05 5.90
N LYS A 641 -18.18 17.99 6.38
CA LYS A 641 -19.50 17.58 5.88
C LYS A 641 -20.59 18.56 6.29
N ALA A 642 -20.57 19.04 7.52
CA ALA A 642 -21.53 20.03 7.99
C ALA A 642 -21.37 21.34 7.21
N ALA A 643 -20.13 21.81 6.98
CA ALA A 643 -19.86 22.99 6.15
C ALA A 643 -20.35 22.80 4.71
N ALA A 644 -20.14 21.63 4.11
CA ALA A 644 -20.62 21.31 2.77
C ALA A 644 -22.16 21.39 2.68
N LEU A 645 -22.88 20.73 3.60
CA LEU A 645 -24.34 20.75 3.64
C LEU A 645 -24.91 22.15 3.92
N ILE A 646 -24.28 22.92 4.82
CA ILE A 646 -24.67 24.31 5.08
C ILE A 646 -24.44 25.17 3.83
N ASN A 647 -23.31 24.97 3.13
CA ASN A 647 -23.00 25.70 1.90
C ASN A 647 -23.93 25.33 0.74
N GLU A 648 -24.44 24.09 0.69
CA GLU A 648 -25.45 23.64 -0.28
C GLU A 648 -26.78 24.37 -0.06
N GLU A 649 -27.29 24.40 1.18
CA GLU A 649 -28.52 25.15 1.49
C GLU A 649 -28.35 26.65 1.29
N LYS A 650 -27.16 27.17 1.61
CA LYS A 650 -26.77 28.55 1.32
C LYS A 650 -26.80 28.81 -0.19
N ALA A 651 -26.27 27.91 -1.02
CA ALA A 651 -26.31 28.01 -2.48
C ALA A 651 -27.76 28.11 -2.97
N THR A 652 -28.61 27.21 -2.50
CA THR A 652 -30.03 27.14 -2.88
C THR A 652 -30.79 28.40 -2.50
N ALA A 653 -30.56 28.94 -1.29
CA ALA A 653 -31.18 30.19 -0.84
C ALA A 653 -30.71 31.41 -1.66
N ILE A 654 -29.43 31.44 -2.04
CA ILE A 654 -28.84 32.57 -2.77
C ILE A 654 -29.28 32.61 -4.24
N VAL A 655 -29.35 31.45 -4.90
CA VAL A 655 -29.70 31.34 -6.33
C VAL A 655 -31.08 31.91 -6.63
N GLN A 656 -32.01 31.83 -5.70
CA GLN A 656 -33.39 32.29 -5.92
C GLN A 656 -33.51 33.83 -6.08
N HIS A 657 -32.49 34.61 -5.67
CA HIS A 657 -32.55 36.07 -5.59
C HIS A 657 -31.25 36.81 -6.00
N ILE A 658 -30.41 36.22 -6.86
CA ILE A 658 -29.15 36.85 -7.30
C ILE A 658 -29.36 37.85 -8.45
N THR A 659 -28.71 39.01 -8.38
CA THR A 659 -28.65 40.01 -9.47
C THR A 659 -27.20 40.39 -9.77
N TYR A 660 -26.85 40.51 -11.05
CA TYR A 660 -25.51 40.90 -11.50
C TYR A 660 -25.46 42.32 -12.09
N ASN A 661 -24.43 43.07 -11.71
CA ASN A 661 -24.13 44.40 -12.22
C ASN A 661 -22.79 44.41 -12.95
N LYS A 662 -22.74 45.02 -14.14
CA LYS A 662 -21.53 45.15 -14.96
C LYS A 662 -20.55 46.16 -14.35
N LEU A 663 -19.27 45.78 -14.27
CA LEU A 663 -18.17 46.64 -13.83
C LEU A 663 -17.46 47.27 -15.04
N GLU A 664 -16.71 48.34 -14.81
CA GLU A 664 -15.84 48.95 -15.83
C GLU A 664 -14.55 48.13 -16.10
N GLU A 665 -14.21 47.19 -15.21
CA GLU A 665 -13.05 46.30 -15.39
C GLU A 665 -13.31 45.15 -16.39
N THR A 666 -12.30 44.82 -17.19
CA THR A 666 -12.31 43.71 -18.15
C THR A 666 -11.17 42.70 -17.90
N PHE A 667 -11.33 41.47 -18.36
CA PHE A 667 -10.26 40.47 -18.41
C PHE A 667 -9.24 40.82 -19.51
N ASP A 668 -7.95 40.75 -19.15
CA ASP A 668 -6.83 40.98 -20.06
C ASP A 668 -6.62 39.78 -21.00
N THR A 669 -6.04 40.00 -22.17
CA THR A 669 -5.72 38.98 -23.19
C THR A 669 -4.54 38.10 -22.79
N ALA A 670 -3.75 38.53 -21.80
CA ALA A 670 -2.62 37.76 -21.25
C ALA A 670 -3.01 36.40 -20.63
N ILE A 671 -4.29 36.17 -20.35
CA ILE A 671 -4.77 34.88 -19.80
C ILE A 671 -4.58 33.70 -20.78
N PHE A 672 -4.40 33.98 -22.07
CA PHE A 672 -4.18 32.95 -23.10
C PHE A 672 -2.68 32.67 -23.35
N THR A 673 -1.78 33.49 -22.80
CA THR A 673 -0.33 33.45 -23.08
C THR A 673 0.52 32.96 -21.89
N GLU A 674 -0.10 32.39 -20.84
CA GLU A 674 0.59 31.76 -19.70
C GLU A 674 1.39 30.48 -20.08
N PRO A 675 2.33 29.99 -19.24
CA PRO A 675 3.35 29.02 -19.63
C PRO A 675 2.78 27.68 -20.15
N SER A 676 3.30 27.25 -21.30
CA SER A 676 3.06 26.01 -22.06
C SER A 676 2.33 24.89 -21.29
N LEU A 677 1.03 24.72 -21.57
CA LEU A 677 0.25 23.56 -21.15
C LEU A 677 0.85 22.27 -21.75
N LYS A 678 0.99 21.20 -20.94
CA LYS A 678 1.54 19.90 -21.37
C LYS A 678 0.49 18.81 -21.22
N GLY A 679 0.36 17.96 -22.22
CA GLY A 679 -0.53 16.79 -22.24
C GLY A 679 0.13 15.57 -22.84
N THR A 680 -0.59 14.46 -22.91
CA THR A 680 -0.15 13.19 -23.48
C THR A 680 -1.09 12.81 -24.61
N LEU A 681 -0.54 12.70 -25.83
CA LEU A 681 -1.28 12.44 -27.06
C LEU A 681 -2.03 11.10 -26.96
N GLY A 682 -3.34 11.12 -27.20
CA GLY A 682 -4.19 9.92 -27.10
C GLY A 682 -4.67 9.58 -25.69
N VAL A 683 -4.13 10.22 -24.65
CA VAL A 683 -4.56 10.06 -23.24
C VAL A 683 -5.41 11.24 -22.80
N ASN A 684 -4.91 12.47 -22.93
CA ASN A 684 -5.61 13.70 -22.52
C ASN A 684 -5.34 14.90 -23.45
N ALA A 685 -4.79 14.66 -24.65
CA ALA A 685 -4.59 15.67 -25.69
C ALA A 685 -5.00 15.16 -27.09
N ILE A 686 -5.66 16.03 -27.87
CA ILE A 686 -5.98 15.81 -29.30
C ILE A 686 -5.52 17.00 -30.16
N PRO A 687 -5.09 16.79 -31.42
CA PRO A 687 -4.79 17.89 -32.34
C PRO A 687 -6.06 18.66 -32.73
N ALA A 688 -5.93 19.97 -32.97
CA ALA A 688 -7.05 20.83 -33.34
C ALA A 688 -6.65 21.95 -34.33
N ASP A 689 -7.45 22.11 -35.38
CA ASP A 689 -7.22 23.03 -36.48
C ASP A 689 -7.94 24.37 -36.29
N LYS A 690 -9.13 24.40 -35.66
CA LYS A 690 -9.94 25.62 -35.45
C LYS A 690 -9.86 26.17 -34.03
N HIS A 691 -9.18 25.46 -33.13
CA HIS A 691 -8.92 25.91 -31.77
C HIS A 691 -7.77 26.93 -31.73
N LEU A 692 -7.76 27.80 -30.70
CA LEU A 692 -6.68 28.78 -30.49
C LEU A 692 -5.31 28.18 -30.18
N TYR A 693 -5.24 26.90 -29.83
CA TYR A 693 -4.01 26.14 -29.64
C TYR A 693 -3.97 24.97 -30.62
N ASP A 694 -2.77 24.52 -30.99
CA ASP A 694 -2.51 23.36 -31.86
C ASP A 694 -3.03 22.01 -31.30
N TYR A 695 -3.12 21.90 -29.97
CA TYR A 695 -3.78 20.78 -29.28
C TYR A 695 -4.83 21.27 -28.29
N ILE A 696 -5.81 20.41 -28.00
CA ILE A 696 -6.82 20.59 -26.96
C ILE A 696 -6.55 19.60 -25.85
N LEU A 697 -6.51 20.10 -24.61
CA LEU A 697 -6.54 19.26 -23.43
C LEU A 697 -7.99 18.96 -23.04
N PHE A 698 -8.29 17.68 -22.85
CA PHE A 698 -9.57 17.22 -22.36
C PHE A 698 -9.38 16.49 -21.03
N ASP A 699 -10.28 16.76 -20.09
CA ASP A 699 -10.36 16.13 -18.77
C ASP A 699 -11.34 14.95 -18.80
N SER A 700 -12.33 15.01 -19.70
CA SER A 700 -13.37 13.98 -19.84
C SER A 700 -13.35 13.30 -21.22
N PRO A 701 -12.72 12.11 -21.38
CA PRO A 701 -12.64 11.41 -22.66
C PRO A 701 -14.01 11.01 -23.25
N GLY A 702 -15.02 10.82 -22.40
CA GLY A 702 -16.37 10.43 -22.83
C GLY A 702 -17.26 11.59 -23.32
N THR A 703 -16.91 12.85 -23.04
CA THR A 703 -17.79 14.00 -23.33
C THR A 703 -17.05 15.14 -24.00
N GLU A 704 -16.01 15.68 -23.38
CA GLU A 704 -15.26 16.82 -23.93
C GLU A 704 -14.52 16.44 -25.22
N LYS A 705 -13.89 15.26 -25.27
CA LYS A 705 -13.18 14.78 -26.46
C LYS A 705 -14.10 14.68 -27.69
N PRO A 706 -15.22 13.94 -27.67
CA PRO A 706 -16.10 13.86 -28.84
C PRO A 706 -16.79 15.20 -29.16
N PHE A 707 -16.93 16.10 -28.18
CA PHE A 707 -17.44 17.45 -28.41
C PHE A 707 -16.44 18.32 -29.18
N ALA A 708 -15.19 18.37 -28.73
CA ALA A 708 -14.09 19.10 -29.36
C ALA A 708 -13.81 18.59 -30.78
N GLU A 709 -13.75 17.26 -31.00
CA GLU A 709 -13.54 16.68 -32.33
C GLU A 709 -14.62 17.08 -33.34
N LYS A 710 -15.87 17.26 -32.88
CA LYS A 710 -16.98 17.70 -33.73
C LYS A 710 -16.96 19.21 -33.97
N LEU A 711 -16.64 20.02 -32.97
CA LEU A 711 -16.44 21.47 -33.13
C LEU A 711 -15.37 21.77 -34.16
N ASP A 712 -14.24 21.06 -34.10
CA ASP A 712 -13.11 21.27 -35.00
C ASP A 712 -13.46 20.93 -36.46
N LYS A 713 -14.29 19.90 -36.67
CA LYS A 713 -14.72 19.44 -38.00
C LYS A 713 -15.91 20.22 -38.57
N SER A 714 -16.71 20.91 -37.76
CA SER A 714 -17.94 21.59 -38.21
C SER A 714 -17.64 22.81 -39.09
N GLU A 715 -18.26 22.89 -40.27
CA GLU A 715 -18.14 24.03 -41.19
C GLU A 715 -18.82 25.30 -40.65
N GLU A 716 -19.79 25.13 -39.73
CA GLU A 716 -20.47 26.25 -39.08
C GLU A 716 -19.58 27.00 -38.08
N VAL A 717 -18.56 26.34 -37.51
CA VAL A 717 -17.64 26.91 -36.51
C VAL A 717 -16.48 27.63 -37.19
N CYS A 718 -16.24 28.88 -36.81
CA CYS A 718 -15.12 29.69 -37.29
C CYS A 718 -13.86 29.49 -36.44
N VAL A 719 -14.02 29.63 -35.12
CA VAL A 719 -12.96 29.56 -34.11
C VAL A 719 -13.57 29.30 -32.74
N TYR A 720 -12.88 28.55 -31.89
CA TYR A 720 -13.30 28.27 -30.53
C TYR A 720 -12.10 28.15 -29.58
N VAL A 721 -12.35 28.27 -28.29
CA VAL A 721 -11.33 28.08 -27.25
C VAL A 721 -11.92 27.41 -26.02
N LYS A 722 -11.16 26.50 -25.40
CA LYS A 722 -11.40 26.07 -24.01
C LYS A 722 -10.90 27.17 -23.08
N LEU A 723 -11.79 27.79 -22.31
CA LEU A 723 -11.45 28.98 -21.53
C LEU A 723 -10.38 28.64 -20.47
N PRO A 724 -9.28 29.41 -20.36
CA PRO A 724 -8.26 29.16 -19.35
C PRO A 724 -8.80 29.42 -17.94
N LYS A 725 -8.21 28.76 -16.94
CA LYS A 725 -8.56 28.90 -15.51
C LYS A 725 -8.48 30.34 -14.97
N GLY A 726 -7.75 31.22 -15.67
CA GLY A 726 -7.68 32.65 -15.36
C GLY A 726 -8.97 33.42 -15.62
N PHE A 727 -9.87 32.92 -16.48
CA PHE A 727 -11.20 33.50 -16.70
C PHE A 727 -12.21 32.92 -15.70
N PHE A 728 -12.86 33.76 -14.91
CA PHE A 728 -13.84 33.28 -13.93
C PHE A 728 -14.98 34.27 -13.67
N ILE A 729 -16.16 33.73 -13.42
CA ILE A 729 -17.34 34.42 -12.93
C ILE A 729 -17.35 34.32 -11.41
N SER A 730 -17.45 35.46 -10.73
CA SER A 730 -17.63 35.51 -9.28
C SER A 730 -19.05 35.08 -8.95
N THR A 731 -19.19 33.99 -8.19
CA THR A 731 -20.48 33.54 -7.66
C THR A 731 -20.44 33.49 -6.13
N PRO A 732 -21.60 33.51 -5.46
CA PRO A 732 -21.68 33.38 -4.00
C PRO A 732 -21.18 32.05 -3.44
N VAL A 733 -21.00 31.05 -4.31
CA VAL A 733 -20.52 29.69 -4.00
C VAL A 733 -19.13 29.40 -4.58
N GLY A 734 -18.36 30.46 -4.86
CA GLY A 734 -16.99 30.41 -5.36
C GLY A 734 -16.84 30.87 -6.81
N LYS A 735 -15.62 30.76 -7.35
CA LYS A 735 -15.34 31.11 -8.74
C LYS A 735 -15.85 30.01 -9.69
N TYR A 736 -16.43 30.41 -10.81
CA TYR A 736 -16.93 29.52 -11.86
C TYR A 736 -16.25 29.83 -13.20
N ASN A 737 -15.74 28.83 -13.90
CA ASN A 737 -15.06 28.96 -15.18
C ASN A 737 -15.82 28.09 -16.20
N PRO A 738 -16.52 28.69 -17.17
CA PRO A 738 -17.20 27.94 -18.24
C PRO A 738 -16.21 27.23 -19.15
N ASP A 739 -16.59 26.09 -19.74
CA ASP A 739 -15.67 25.28 -20.55
C ASP A 739 -15.28 25.94 -21.89
N TRP A 740 -16.25 26.38 -22.70
CA TRP A 740 -16.02 26.73 -24.11
C TRP A 740 -16.54 28.12 -24.47
N ALA A 741 -15.78 28.83 -25.30
CA ALA A 741 -16.25 30.01 -26.02
C ALA A 741 -16.12 29.76 -27.53
N ILE A 742 -17.23 29.93 -28.27
CA ILE A 742 -17.38 29.50 -29.67
C ILE A 742 -17.90 30.67 -30.51
N ALA A 743 -17.25 30.92 -31.65
CA ALA A 743 -17.71 31.84 -32.67
C ALA A 743 -18.11 31.07 -33.94
N PHE A 744 -19.34 31.28 -34.41
CA PHE A 744 -19.88 30.67 -35.62
C PHE A 744 -19.78 31.61 -36.82
N ASN A 745 -19.82 31.05 -38.03
CA ASN A 745 -19.85 31.82 -39.27
C ASN A 745 -21.19 32.58 -39.43
N GLN A 746 -21.11 33.87 -39.79
CA GLN A 746 -22.29 34.72 -39.97
C GLN A 746 -23.21 34.19 -41.09
N GLY A 747 -24.51 34.11 -40.82
CA GLY A 747 -25.53 33.65 -41.78
C GLY A 747 -25.84 32.15 -41.75
N MET A 748 -25.08 31.34 -41.00
CA MET A 748 -25.32 29.89 -40.88
C MET A 748 -26.08 29.48 -39.61
N VAL A 749 -26.18 30.37 -38.62
CA VAL A 749 -26.83 30.15 -37.32
C VAL A 749 -27.51 31.42 -36.80
N LYS A 750 -28.49 31.29 -35.88
CA LYS A 750 -29.23 32.40 -35.25
C LYS A 750 -28.38 33.22 -34.27
N HIS A 751 -27.46 32.57 -33.56
CA HIS A 751 -26.58 33.21 -32.57
C HIS A 751 -25.11 33.02 -32.98
N VAL A 752 -24.41 34.11 -33.25
CA VAL A 752 -23.03 34.11 -33.76
C VAL A 752 -22.00 33.80 -32.67
N TYR A 753 -22.31 34.13 -31.41
CA TYR A 753 -21.43 33.96 -30.27
C TYR A 753 -22.08 33.10 -29.19
N PHE A 754 -21.36 32.08 -28.72
CA PHE A 754 -21.89 31.12 -27.77
C PHE A 754 -20.86 30.75 -26.71
N VAL A 755 -21.29 30.67 -25.45
CA VAL A 755 -20.50 30.12 -24.35
C VAL A 755 -21.19 28.83 -23.90
N ALA A 756 -20.45 27.73 -23.89
CA ALA A 756 -21.02 26.41 -23.61
C ALA A 756 -20.32 25.75 -22.42
N GLU A 757 -21.11 25.06 -21.59
CA GLU A 757 -20.63 24.11 -20.60
C GLU A 757 -20.92 22.68 -21.07
N THR A 758 -19.94 21.79 -21.02
CA THR A 758 -20.09 20.38 -21.41
C THR A 758 -20.27 19.46 -20.20
N LYS A 759 -21.31 18.63 -20.18
CA LYS A 759 -21.55 17.66 -19.08
C LYS A 759 -21.68 16.21 -19.53
N GLY A 760 -20.98 15.31 -18.83
CA GLY A 760 -21.09 13.86 -18.98
C GLY A 760 -22.25 13.24 -18.20
N SER A 761 -22.49 11.93 -18.39
CA SER A 761 -23.62 11.22 -17.79
C SER A 761 -23.65 11.36 -16.26
N MET A 762 -24.79 11.85 -15.76
CA MET A 762 -25.04 12.23 -14.36
C MET A 762 -24.77 11.08 -13.37
N SER A 763 -23.70 11.16 -12.59
CA SER A 763 -23.54 10.33 -11.40
C SER A 763 -23.19 11.18 -10.17
N THR A 764 -23.88 10.87 -9.06
CA THR A 764 -23.96 11.54 -7.74
C THR A 764 -24.85 12.79 -7.63
N LEU A 765 -25.60 12.88 -6.54
CA LEU A 765 -26.64 13.90 -6.24
C LEU A 765 -26.02 15.17 -5.61
N ASP A 766 -25.01 15.03 -4.76
CA ASP A 766 -24.44 16.11 -3.94
C ASP A 766 -23.69 17.19 -4.76
N LEU A 767 -23.12 16.83 -5.92
CA LEU A 767 -22.49 17.79 -6.83
C LEU A 767 -23.52 18.64 -7.62
N ARG A 768 -24.79 18.21 -7.68
CA ARG A 768 -25.78 18.80 -8.60
C ARG A 768 -26.26 20.18 -8.16
N GLU A 769 -26.40 20.42 -6.85
CA GLU A 769 -27.01 21.66 -6.35
C GLU A 769 -26.03 22.84 -6.42
N ILE A 770 -24.78 22.67 -5.97
CA ILE A 770 -23.74 23.71 -6.06
C ILE A 770 -23.36 23.99 -7.51
N GLU A 771 -23.23 22.95 -8.33
CA GLU A 771 -22.91 23.11 -9.75
C GLU A 771 -24.09 23.73 -10.52
N GLY A 772 -25.33 23.32 -10.20
CA GLY A 772 -26.55 23.96 -10.69
C GLY A 772 -26.63 25.44 -10.31
N ALA A 773 -26.25 25.79 -9.08
CA ALA A 773 -26.16 27.16 -8.61
C ALA A 773 -25.15 27.98 -9.42
N LYS A 774 -23.96 27.44 -9.68
CA LYS A 774 -22.92 28.10 -10.51
C LYS A 774 -23.39 28.32 -11.94
N ILE A 775 -24.06 27.34 -12.54
CA ILE A 775 -24.65 27.45 -13.88
C ILE A 775 -25.73 28.52 -13.93
N HIS A 776 -26.60 28.58 -12.92
CA HIS A 776 -27.60 29.63 -12.83
C HIS A 776 -26.96 31.02 -12.71
N CYS A 777 -25.95 31.16 -11.85
CA CYS A 777 -25.17 32.39 -11.72
C CYS A 777 -24.50 32.79 -13.04
N ALA A 778 -23.98 31.85 -13.81
CA ALA A 778 -23.40 32.11 -15.12
C ALA A 778 -24.45 32.59 -16.14
N ARG A 779 -25.66 32.00 -16.14
CA ARG A 779 -26.77 32.50 -16.97
C ARG A 779 -27.12 33.96 -16.65
N GLU A 780 -27.26 34.29 -15.38
CA GLU A 780 -27.56 35.67 -14.95
C GLU A 780 -26.40 36.64 -15.23
N HIS A 781 -25.16 36.19 -15.06
CA HIS A 781 -23.97 36.96 -15.44
C HIS A 781 -23.97 37.33 -16.92
N PHE A 782 -24.12 36.33 -17.82
CA PHE A 782 -24.11 36.58 -19.26
C PHE A 782 -25.33 37.39 -19.74
N ARG A 783 -26.48 37.24 -19.08
CA ARG A 783 -27.65 38.13 -19.28
C ARG A 783 -27.36 39.58 -18.92
N ALA A 784 -26.58 39.83 -17.87
CA ALA A 784 -26.26 41.19 -17.43
C ALA A 784 -25.20 41.88 -18.31
N ILE A 785 -24.28 41.13 -18.92
CA ILE A 785 -23.17 41.71 -19.72
C ILE A 785 -23.42 41.74 -21.23
N SER A 786 -24.27 40.85 -21.77
CA SER A 786 -24.48 40.69 -23.20
C SER A 786 -25.81 41.27 -23.69
N THR A 787 -25.74 42.11 -24.72
CA THR A 787 -26.88 42.60 -25.48
C THR A 787 -27.31 41.55 -26.52
N ASP A 788 -28.19 40.59 -26.19
CA ASP A 788 -28.83 39.56 -27.07
C ASP A 788 -27.94 38.76 -28.05
N GLN A 789 -26.63 39.04 -28.12
CA GLN A 789 -25.69 38.56 -29.14
C GLN A 789 -24.86 37.39 -28.67
N VAL A 790 -24.66 37.22 -27.35
CA VAL A 790 -23.99 36.05 -26.75
C VAL A 790 -25.00 35.25 -25.94
N LYS A 791 -25.07 33.95 -26.22
CA LYS A 791 -25.93 33.01 -25.47
C LYS A 791 -25.05 32.05 -24.66
N TYR A 792 -25.41 31.86 -23.39
CA TYR A 792 -24.79 30.85 -22.52
C TYR A 792 -25.79 29.72 -22.24
N GLU A 793 -25.39 28.48 -22.51
CA GLU A 793 -26.18 27.29 -22.16
C GLU A 793 -25.31 26.08 -21.84
N VAL A 794 -25.92 25.12 -21.14
CA VAL A 794 -25.32 23.81 -20.83
C VAL A 794 -25.73 22.80 -21.88
N VAL A 795 -24.75 22.06 -22.40
CA VAL A 795 -24.95 21.07 -23.46
C VAL A 795 -24.38 19.71 -23.07
N SER A 796 -25.11 18.64 -23.37
CA SER A 796 -24.66 17.25 -23.20
C SER A 796 -23.80 16.77 -24.38
N GLY A 797 -23.70 17.57 -25.44
CA GLY A 797 -22.91 17.25 -26.63
C GLY A 797 -23.16 18.21 -27.80
N PHE A 798 -22.41 18.00 -28.88
CA PHE A 798 -22.39 18.91 -30.04
C PHE A 798 -23.75 18.99 -30.77
N GLN A 799 -24.51 17.90 -30.79
CA GLN A 799 -25.83 17.88 -31.43
C GLN A 799 -26.79 18.85 -30.75
N GLN A 800 -26.84 18.84 -29.41
CA GLN A 800 -27.68 19.74 -28.63
C GLN A 800 -27.25 21.21 -28.79
N LEU A 801 -25.94 21.46 -28.87
CA LEU A 801 -25.42 22.79 -29.20
C LEU A 801 -25.99 23.27 -30.54
N MET A 802 -25.92 22.44 -31.59
CA MET A 802 -26.42 22.79 -32.92
C MET A 802 -27.94 23.02 -32.97
N GLU A 803 -28.73 22.29 -32.18
CA GLU A 803 -30.17 22.52 -32.03
C GLU A 803 -30.49 23.87 -31.38
N MET A 804 -29.63 24.37 -30.50
CA MET A 804 -29.82 25.66 -29.81
C MET A 804 -29.39 26.87 -30.64
N VAL A 805 -28.48 26.69 -31.60
CA VAL A 805 -27.98 27.76 -32.47
C VAL A 805 -28.65 27.81 -33.86
N LYS A 806 -29.31 26.73 -34.32
CA LYS A 806 -30.14 26.72 -35.53
C LYS A 806 -31.57 27.21 -35.26
#